data_AF-A0A8B9VEK5-F1
#
_entry.id   AF-A0A8B9VEK5-F1
#
_cell.length_a   1.000
_cell.length_b   1.000
_cell.length_c   1.000
_cell.angle_alpha   90.00
_cell.angle_beta   90.00
_cell.angle_gamma   90.00
#
_symmetry.space_group_name_H-M   'P 1'
#
loop_
_entity.id
_entity.type
_entity.pdbx_description
1 polymer ?
#
loop_
_entity_poly.entity_id
_entity_poly.type
_entity_poly.pdbx_seq_one_letter_code
_entity_poly.pdbx_strand_id
1 'polypeptide(L)'
;MNSDPDPQSSPPQPQQHLGRSQLNAAAVDHSENNRRSGPPSGDAATFPSGSDYSHSREKAEKNEAMKEEPEVLFEELLERAKAGEPKAQTEVGKHFLRLAEEEDEELNNCSAVDWFILAAKQGRREAVKLLRRCLADRRGITSENEQEVKKLSSETDLERAVRKAALVMYWKLNPKKKKQLAVSELLENVGQVDNEGGEKQPGPVPKSVQKQRRMLERLVSSESKKFIALDDFVEITKKYAKGIIPSNLIMQEEEDDELAGKTPEELPLRLKVVKYPLHAIMEIKEYLIDMASKAGMHWLSTIIPTHHINALIFFFIISNLTIDFFAFIIPLVIFYLSFISMVICTLKVFQDSKAWENFRTLTDLLLRFEPNLDVEQAEVNFGWNHLEPYIYFLLSVFFVIFSFPIASKDCIPCSELATISVFFTVTSYMSLSTCAEPYTRRALMTEMATGCLSLLQVLPGNFGFLKFLGKTFFTVPVGHFFVINVSIPCLLFLYLFYLFFRMAQLRNFKGTYCYLVPYLVCFMWCELSVVILQESSGIGLIRASIGYFLFLFALPVLGVGIALMCLVHFIKWFVSLELVKIVVTLVLCAVPLLFRWWTKVNFSVVEMVKSLTRSSIVKLILVWITAVVLFCWFYVYRSEGMKVYNSTLTWNQYAFLCGPRSWKETNMARTQILCSHLEGHRVTWTGRFKYVRVTEIDNSAESAINMLPLFIGDWMRCLYGETYPLCDPKNVTMEEEELCRLKYLTKHNCHMKMFDRYKFEITVGMPFSSKNGTKSVEEDDITKDIVLKASNEFKKVLLNLRQGSIIEFSTILEGRLGSKWPVFELKAITCLNCMSKLLPAGRHVKIEHDWRSTVHKAIKFAFDFFFFPFLSAA
;
A
#
# COMPACT_ATOMS: atom_id res chain seq x y z
N MET A 1 -55.17 0.39 47.03
CA MET A 1 -54.75 -0.53 48.11
C MET A 1 -53.55 -1.30 47.61
N ASN A 2 -52.45 -1.18 48.38
CA ASN A 2 -51.14 -1.83 48.25
C ASN A 2 -51.27 -3.37 48.09
N SER A 3 -50.32 -4.17 47.60
CA SER A 3 -48.89 -4.22 47.90
C SER A 3 -48.16 -5.20 46.93
N ASP A 4 -46.84 -5.00 46.79
CA ASP A 4 -45.76 -5.90 46.32
C ASP A 4 -45.79 -7.34 46.92
N PRO A 5 -45.08 -8.38 46.36
CA PRO A 5 -43.60 -8.40 46.21
C PRO A 5 -42.89 -9.22 45.08
N ASP A 6 -41.69 -8.71 44.75
CA ASP A 6 -40.36 -9.32 44.43
C ASP A 6 -40.04 -10.28 43.23
N PRO A 7 -38.75 -10.32 42.79
CA PRO A 7 -38.27 -10.73 41.45
C PRO A 7 -37.26 -11.93 41.44
N GLN A 8 -36.85 -12.38 40.23
CA GLN A 8 -35.49 -12.83 39.79
C GLN A 8 -35.49 -13.95 38.72
N SER A 9 -34.68 -13.79 37.65
CA SER A 9 -33.58 -14.71 37.27
C SER A 9 -33.01 -14.41 35.87
N SER A 10 -31.67 -14.38 35.78
CA SER A 10 -30.85 -14.24 34.57
C SER A 10 -29.65 -15.24 34.64
N PRO A 11 -29.09 -15.75 33.52
CA PRO A 11 -28.02 -16.76 33.51
C PRO A 11 -26.58 -16.17 33.36
N PRO A 12 -25.51 -17.00 33.55
CA PRO A 12 -24.24 -16.54 34.15
C PRO A 12 -23.02 -16.40 33.19
N GLN A 13 -22.02 -15.62 33.65
CA GLN A 13 -20.62 -15.52 33.18
C GLN A 13 -19.67 -16.43 34.00
N PRO A 14 -18.51 -16.87 33.46
CA PRO A 14 -17.49 -17.58 34.23
C PRO A 14 -16.37 -16.66 34.78
N GLN A 15 -15.97 -16.95 36.03
CA GLN A 15 -15.02 -16.21 36.87
C GLN A 15 -13.54 -16.58 36.68
N GLN A 16 -12.70 -15.58 36.88
CA GLN A 16 -11.26 -15.65 37.21
C GLN A 16 -11.05 -16.03 38.68
N HIS A 17 -9.98 -16.77 38.99
CA HIS A 17 -9.47 -16.93 40.36
C HIS A 17 -8.02 -16.45 40.47
N LEU A 18 -7.75 -15.79 41.60
CA LEU A 18 -6.52 -15.09 41.96
C LEU A 18 -6.12 -15.49 43.39
N GLY A 19 -4.81 -15.56 43.68
CA GLY A 19 -4.24 -15.58 45.04
C GLY A 19 -2.74 -15.93 45.01
N ARG A 20 -1.82 -14.93 45.11
CA ARG A 20 -0.97 -14.53 46.28
C ARG A 20 -0.09 -15.67 46.83
N SER A 21 1.21 -15.57 47.15
CA SER A 21 2.21 -14.52 47.50
C SER A 21 3.57 -15.26 47.71
N GLN A 22 4.80 -14.79 47.42
CA GLN A 22 5.67 -13.86 48.17
C GLN A 22 7.11 -13.87 47.56
N LEU A 23 7.76 -12.70 47.54
CA LEU A 23 9.17 -12.33 47.86
C LEU A 23 10.42 -13.12 47.34
N ASN A 24 11.29 -12.31 46.72
CA ASN A 24 12.76 -12.16 46.89
C ASN A 24 13.79 -13.07 46.20
N ALA A 25 14.80 -12.34 45.69
CA ALA A 25 16.24 -12.57 45.70
C ALA A 25 16.90 -13.31 44.51
N ALA A 26 18.13 -12.87 44.31
CA ALA A 26 19.00 -13.01 43.15
C ALA A 26 19.83 -14.30 43.13
N ALA A 27 20.58 -14.43 42.03
CA ALA A 27 21.93 -14.99 41.93
C ALA A 27 22.11 -16.52 41.71
N VAL A 28 22.84 -16.80 40.61
CA VAL A 28 24.04 -17.67 40.53
C VAL A 28 23.88 -19.19 40.28
N ASP A 29 24.52 -19.56 39.16
CA ASP A 29 25.30 -20.76 38.78
C ASP A 29 24.78 -22.19 38.62
N HIS A 30 25.38 -22.78 37.57
CA HIS A 30 25.87 -24.15 37.36
C HIS A 30 25.03 -25.35 37.85
N SER A 31 24.61 -26.21 36.91
CA SER A 31 25.46 -27.32 36.43
C SER A 31 24.62 -28.41 35.73
N GLU A 32 25.24 -29.01 34.71
CA GLU A 32 25.21 -30.41 34.28
C GLU A 32 24.00 -31.32 34.59
N ASN A 33 23.51 -32.02 33.55
CA ASN A 33 23.83 -33.45 33.46
C ASN A 33 23.62 -34.06 32.06
N ASN A 34 24.73 -34.59 31.54
CA ASN A 34 24.90 -35.89 30.92
C ASN A 34 23.69 -36.66 30.34
N ARG A 35 23.83 -37.05 29.07
CA ARG A 35 23.82 -38.47 28.70
C ARG A 35 24.93 -38.80 27.70
N ARG A 36 25.83 -39.69 28.14
CA ARG A 36 26.82 -40.42 27.34
C ARG A 36 26.15 -41.59 26.63
N SER A 37 26.68 -41.93 25.45
CA SER A 37 26.82 -43.32 24.97
C SER A 37 28.01 -43.36 24.00
N GLY A 38 28.92 -44.31 24.24
CA GLY A 38 30.23 -44.46 23.60
C GLY A 38 30.22 -45.33 22.32
N PRO A 39 31.37 -45.92 21.91
CA PRO A 39 31.95 -45.75 20.57
C PRO A 39 32.18 -47.10 19.83
N PRO A 40 33.21 -47.30 18.98
CA PRO A 40 33.19 -47.09 17.53
C PRO A 40 33.53 -48.37 16.71
N SER A 41 33.39 -48.35 15.38
CA SER A 41 34.12 -49.26 14.48
C SER A 41 34.14 -48.79 13.02
N GLY A 42 35.29 -48.95 12.37
CA GLY A 42 35.41 -49.50 11.02
C GLY A 42 35.35 -48.58 9.78
N ASP A 43 36.55 -48.27 9.26
CA ASP A 43 37.00 -48.35 7.87
C ASP A 43 36.58 -47.36 6.73
N ALA A 44 37.66 -46.91 6.08
CA ALA A 44 37.92 -46.78 4.64
C ALA A 44 37.69 -45.43 3.89
N ALA A 45 38.85 -44.93 3.39
CA ALA A 45 39.12 -44.33 2.07
C ALA A 45 38.47 -42.97 1.70
N THR A 46 39.06 -42.01 0.99
CA THR A 46 40.41 -41.68 0.45
C THR A 46 40.23 -40.28 -0.17
N PHE A 47 41.13 -39.31 0.04
CA PHE A 47 41.43 -38.24 -0.94
C PHE A 47 42.86 -37.69 -0.71
N PRO A 48 43.56 -37.26 -1.77
CA PRO A 48 45.02 -37.17 -1.81
C PRO A 48 45.58 -35.86 -1.26
N SER A 49 46.76 -36.00 -0.67
CA SER A 49 47.69 -34.95 -0.27
C SER A 49 48.56 -34.51 -1.46
N GLY A 50 48.96 -33.23 -1.42
CA GLY A 50 50.01 -32.69 -2.26
C GLY A 50 50.42 -31.30 -1.79
N SER A 51 51.48 -31.24 -0.97
CA SER A 51 52.50 -30.19 -1.02
C SER A 51 53.65 -30.52 -0.06
N ASP A 52 54.81 -30.75 -0.66
CA ASP A 52 56.12 -30.98 -0.05
C ASP A 52 56.56 -29.85 0.90
N TYR A 53 57.13 -30.27 2.03
CA TYR A 53 58.08 -29.48 2.82
C TYR A 53 59.34 -30.32 3.01
N SER A 54 60.43 -29.93 2.34
CA SER A 54 61.76 -30.46 2.59
C SER A 54 62.36 -29.76 3.81
N HIS A 55 62.55 -30.51 4.89
CA HIS A 55 63.45 -30.17 5.98
C HIS A 55 64.91 -30.29 5.52
N SER A 56 65.75 -29.35 5.94
CA SER A 56 67.17 -29.63 6.19
C SER A 56 67.52 -29.04 7.55
N ARG A 57 68.02 -29.92 8.40
CA ARG A 57 68.42 -29.72 9.78
C ARG A 57 69.94 -29.84 9.80
N GLU A 58 70.65 -28.81 10.22
CA GLU A 58 72.01 -28.99 10.72
C GLU A 58 72.41 -27.86 11.68
N LYS A 59 73.22 -28.26 12.66
CA LYS A 59 73.93 -27.49 13.70
C LYS A 59 73.18 -27.05 14.96
N ALA A 60 73.32 -27.90 15.97
CA ALA A 60 73.69 -27.47 17.31
C ALA A 60 75.23 -27.61 17.46
N GLU A 61 75.93 -26.56 17.86
CA GLU A 61 76.81 -26.52 19.04
C GLU A 61 77.76 -25.29 19.07
N LYS A 62 77.84 -24.73 20.29
CA LYS A 62 78.89 -23.89 20.92
C LYS A 62 78.92 -22.38 20.67
N ASN A 63 78.23 -21.68 21.60
CA ASN A 63 78.72 -20.68 22.54
C ASN A 63 80.01 -19.91 22.17
N GLU A 64 79.92 -18.58 22.03
CA GLU A 64 80.28 -17.58 23.07
C GLU A 64 80.12 -16.16 22.51
N ALA A 65 79.75 -15.22 23.39
CA ALA A 65 79.67 -13.77 23.20
C ALA A 65 78.54 -13.22 22.29
N MET A 66 77.41 -12.83 22.89
CA MET A 66 77.00 -11.41 23.04
C MET A 66 75.66 -11.37 23.78
N LYS A 67 75.62 -10.79 24.97
CA LYS A 67 74.46 -10.79 25.87
C LYS A 67 73.63 -9.50 25.77
N GLU A 68 73.66 -8.81 24.63
CA GLU A 68 73.07 -7.47 24.47
C GLU A 68 72.11 -7.31 23.25
N GLU A 69 71.83 -8.35 22.45
CA GLU A 69 71.01 -8.19 21.23
C GLU A 69 69.46 -8.29 21.38
N PRO A 70 68.84 -9.02 22.33
CA PRO A 70 67.38 -9.13 22.37
C PRO A 70 66.69 -7.86 22.91
N GLU A 71 67.32 -7.14 23.84
CA GLU A 71 66.76 -5.91 24.41
C GLU A 71 66.79 -4.75 23.40
N VAL A 72 67.88 -4.61 22.63
CA VAL A 72 68.01 -3.56 21.61
C VAL A 72 67.00 -3.77 20.47
N LEU A 73 66.71 -5.02 20.10
CA LEU A 73 65.72 -5.35 19.07
C LEU A 73 64.27 -5.15 19.55
N PHE A 74 64.00 -5.38 20.84
CA PHE A 74 62.69 -5.07 21.42
C PHE A 74 62.48 -3.57 21.60
N GLU A 75 63.50 -2.82 22.01
CA GLU A 75 63.41 -1.37 22.13
C GLU A 75 63.16 -0.71 20.76
N GLU A 76 63.81 -1.19 19.70
CA GLU A 76 63.52 -0.77 18.33
C GLU A 76 62.08 -1.12 17.90
N LEU A 77 61.60 -2.31 18.24
CA LEU A 77 60.21 -2.74 17.99
C LEU A 77 59.21 -1.86 18.76
N LEU A 78 59.52 -1.50 20.01
CA LEU A 78 58.72 -0.66 20.88
C LEU A 78 58.65 0.77 20.33
N GLU A 79 59.79 1.32 19.88
CA GLU A 79 59.82 2.63 19.24
C GLU A 79 59.00 2.66 17.94
N ARG A 80 59.06 1.59 17.13
CA ARG A 80 58.20 1.45 15.95
C ARG A 80 56.71 1.30 16.30
N ALA A 81 56.39 0.64 17.40
CA ALA A 81 55.02 0.51 17.90
C ALA A 81 54.48 1.85 18.43
N LYS A 82 55.30 2.61 19.17
CA LYS A 82 55.02 3.98 19.63
C LYS A 82 54.89 4.96 18.45
N ALA A 83 55.66 4.76 17.38
CA ALA A 83 55.53 5.50 16.13
C ALA A 83 54.24 5.19 15.35
N GLY A 84 53.44 4.23 15.82
CA GLY A 84 52.12 3.91 15.28
C GLY A 84 52.10 2.76 14.28
N GLU A 85 53.19 2.00 14.10
CA GLU A 85 53.20 0.90 13.13
C GLU A 85 52.33 -0.28 13.62
N PRO A 86 51.24 -0.64 12.90
CA PRO A 86 50.27 -1.63 13.42
C PRO A 86 50.86 -3.04 13.50
N LYS A 87 51.87 -3.33 12.67
CA LYS A 87 52.67 -4.57 12.74
C LYS A 87 53.44 -4.64 14.05
N ALA A 88 54.22 -3.61 14.35
CA ALA A 88 55.01 -3.52 15.57
C ALA A 88 54.12 -3.54 16.81
N GLN A 89 52.99 -2.81 16.82
CA GLN A 89 52.01 -2.84 17.91
C GLN A 89 51.46 -4.25 18.18
N THR A 90 51.20 -5.03 17.13
CA THR A 90 50.74 -6.42 17.29
C THR A 90 51.84 -7.32 17.85
N GLU A 91 53.09 -7.15 17.43
CA GLU A 91 54.21 -7.95 17.92
C GLU A 91 54.61 -7.58 19.36
N VAL A 92 54.55 -6.29 19.72
CA VAL A 92 54.71 -5.81 21.11
C VAL A 92 53.62 -6.39 22.00
N GLY A 93 52.36 -6.38 21.57
CA GLY A 93 51.26 -7.02 22.32
C GLY A 93 51.48 -8.52 22.52
N LYS A 94 52.01 -9.24 21.52
CA LYS A 94 52.39 -10.66 21.66
C LYS A 94 53.59 -10.88 22.58
N HIS A 95 54.50 -9.91 22.66
CA HIS A 95 55.61 -9.96 23.60
C HIS A 95 55.08 -9.82 25.03
N PHE A 96 54.20 -8.85 25.30
CA PHE A 96 53.56 -8.70 26.61
C PHE A 96 52.68 -9.89 27.00
N LEU A 97 51.99 -10.55 26.06
CA LEU A 97 51.29 -11.81 26.35
C LEU A 97 52.24 -12.94 26.76
N ARG A 98 53.44 -12.99 26.18
CA ARG A 98 54.47 -13.97 26.58
C ARG A 98 55.07 -13.60 27.93
N LEU A 99 55.36 -12.32 28.15
CA LEU A 99 55.85 -11.81 29.43
C LEU A 99 54.85 -12.09 30.56
N ALA A 100 53.54 -12.02 30.29
CA ALA A 100 52.49 -12.33 31.27
C ALA A 100 52.49 -13.79 31.75
N GLU A 101 53.12 -14.72 31.01
CA GLU A 101 53.29 -16.11 31.42
C GLU A 101 54.47 -16.27 32.41
N GLU A 102 55.37 -15.29 32.48
CA GLU A 102 56.62 -15.32 33.25
C GLU A 102 56.62 -14.32 34.43
N GLU A 103 56.05 -13.12 34.23
CA GLU A 103 56.05 -11.99 35.17
C GLU A 103 54.71 -11.24 35.14
N ASP A 104 54.24 -10.74 36.30
CA ASP A 104 53.06 -9.87 36.50
C ASP A 104 51.91 -10.08 35.49
N GLU A 105 51.22 -11.22 35.63
CA GLU A 105 50.17 -11.69 34.71
C GLU A 105 49.11 -10.61 34.42
N GLU A 106 48.59 -9.93 35.44
CA GLU A 106 47.51 -8.94 35.26
C GLU A 106 47.98 -7.69 34.50
N LEU A 107 49.15 -7.15 34.86
CA LEU A 107 49.69 -5.92 34.26
C LEU A 107 50.10 -6.15 32.80
N ASN A 108 50.76 -7.27 32.53
CA ASN A 108 51.25 -7.61 31.21
C ASN A 108 50.11 -8.01 30.27
N ASN A 109 49.08 -8.71 30.77
CA ASN A 109 47.88 -8.97 29.98
C ASN A 109 47.10 -7.69 29.65
N CYS A 110 46.98 -6.74 30.59
CA CYS A 110 46.36 -5.43 30.31
C CYS A 110 47.14 -4.65 29.26
N SER A 111 48.47 -4.58 29.41
CA SER A 111 49.37 -3.91 28.47
C SER A 111 49.28 -4.54 27.07
N ALA A 112 49.21 -5.87 26.98
CA ALA A 112 49.00 -6.57 25.72
C ALA A 112 47.69 -6.19 25.04
N VAL A 113 46.58 -6.14 25.80
CA VAL A 113 45.26 -5.76 25.28
C VAL A 113 45.27 -4.32 24.77
N ASP A 114 45.92 -3.38 25.46
CA ASP A 114 46.02 -1.98 25.01
C ASP A 114 46.76 -1.86 23.68
N TRP A 115 47.88 -2.58 23.51
CA TRP A 115 48.58 -2.65 22.22
C TRP A 115 47.76 -3.30 21.12
N PHE A 116 46.99 -4.34 21.44
CA PHE A 116 46.09 -4.95 20.46
C PHE A 116 44.92 -4.05 20.10
N ILE A 117 44.38 -3.25 21.03
CA ILE A 117 43.35 -2.24 20.75
C ILE A 117 43.91 -1.20 19.77
N LEU A 118 45.12 -0.70 19.98
CA LEU A 118 45.77 0.26 19.07
C LEU A 118 45.95 -0.34 17.66
N ALA A 119 46.44 -1.57 17.56
CA ALA A 119 46.61 -2.24 16.27
C ALA A 119 45.26 -2.58 15.60
N ALA A 120 44.24 -2.95 16.38
CA ALA A 120 42.90 -3.27 15.90
C ALA A 120 42.14 -2.02 15.43
N LYS A 121 42.33 -0.87 16.08
CA LYS A 121 41.83 0.43 15.61
C LYS A 121 42.34 0.76 14.22
N GLN A 122 43.55 0.36 13.87
CA GLN A 122 44.12 0.51 12.53
C GLN A 122 43.66 -0.55 11.51
N GLY A 123 42.74 -1.45 11.90
CA GLY A 123 42.19 -2.48 11.01
C GLY A 123 43.07 -3.73 10.84
N ARG A 124 44.03 -3.99 11.75
CA ARG A 124 44.89 -5.19 11.68
C ARG A 124 44.11 -6.46 12.01
N ARG A 125 43.98 -7.37 11.04
CA ARG A 125 43.27 -8.66 11.19
C ARG A 125 43.80 -9.54 12.32
N GLU A 126 45.12 -9.67 12.44
CA GLU A 126 45.76 -10.51 13.46
C GLU A 126 45.53 -9.98 14.89
N ALA A 127 45.59 -8.66 15.08
CA ALA A 127 45.28 -8.05 16.38
C ALA A 127 43.82 -8.31 16.81
N VAL A 128 42.86 -8.26 15.88
CA VAL A 128 41.45 -8.57 16.16
C VAL A 128 41.25 -10.04 16.55
N LYS A 129 41.98 -10.98 15.93
CA LYS A 129 41.95 -12.39 16.33
C LYS A 129 42.48 -12.58 17.76
N LEU A 130 43.59 -11.90 18.09
CA LEU A 130 44.19 -11.93 19.43
C LEU A 130 43.26 -11.28 20.47
N LEU A 131 42.64 -10.13 20.18
CA LEU A 131 41.62 -9.52 21.04
C LEU A 131 40.44 -10.46 21.28
N ARG A 132 39.98 -11.18 20.26
CA ARG A 132 38.87 -12.15 20.42
C ARG A 132 39.27 -13.30 21.34
N ARG A 133 40.53 -13.74 21.29
CA ARG A 133 41.09 -14.75 22.21
C ARG A 133 41.22 -14.19 23.63
N CYS A 134 41.78 -12.99 23.80
CA CYS A 134 41.87 -12.32 25.11
C CYS A 134 40.48 -12.11 25.73
N LEU A 135 39.47 -11.75 24.93
CA LEU A 135 38.08 -11.59 25.39
C LEU A 135 37.45 -12.93 25.82
N ALA A 136 37.70 -14.01 25.07
CA ALA A 136 37.19 -15.34 25.40
C ALA A 136 37.86 -15.90 26.68
N ASP A 137 39.17 -15.71 26.79
CA ASP A 137 39.98 -16.15 27.93
C ASP A 137 39.89 -15.19 29.14
N ARG A 138 39.16 -14.06 29.00
CA ARG A 138 39.07 -12.95 29.99
C ARG A 138 40.44 -12.39 30.43
N ARG A 139 41.48 -12.50 29.60
CA ARG A 139 42.83 -12.01 29.88
C ARG A 139 42.99 -10.53 29.51
N GLY A 140 43.39 -9.70 30.47
CA GLY A 140 43.66 -8.27 30.26
C GLY A 140 42.41 -7.42 29.99
N ILE A 141 41.22 -7.95 30.28
CA ILE A 141 39.95 -7.25 30.07
C ILE A 141 39.55 -6.52 31.35
N THR A 142 39.53 -5.19 31.29
CA THR A 142 39.12 -4.30 32.38
C THR A 142 37.74 -3.70 32.09
N SER A 143 37.07 -3.15 33.10
CA SER A 143 35.77 -2.47 32.93
C SER A 143 35.84 -1.30 31.93
N GLU A 144 37.00 -0.66 31.82
CA GLU A 144 37.25 0.47 30.91
C GLU A 144 37.45 0.01 29.46
N ASN A 145 38.20 -1.07 29.23
CA ASN A 145 38.51 -1.54 27.88
C ASN A 145 37.48 -2.53 27.31
N GLU A 146 36.64 -3.17 28.15
CA GLU A 146 35.75 -4.25 27.74
C GLU A 146 34.79 -3.85 26.62
N GLN A 147 34.21 -2.64 26.69
CA GLN A 147 33.29 -2.15 25.65
C GLN A 147 34.00 -1.97 24.30
N GLU A 148 35.21 -1.45 24.33
CA GLU A 148 36.03 -1.22 23.13
C GLU A 148 36.50 -2.55 22.52
N VAL A 149 36.98 -3.47 23.35
CA VAL A 149 37.37 -4.82 22.91
C VAL A 149 36.19 -5.56 22.30
N LYS A 150 34.99 -5.50 22.91
CA LYS A 150 33.76 -6.08 22.34
C LYS A 150 33.41 -5.45 20.99
N LYS A 151 33.48 -4.12 20.88
CA LYS A 151 33.21 -3.40 19.62
C LYS A 151 34.18 -3.80 18.51
N LEU A 152 35.48 -3.90 18.80
CA LEU A 152 36.52 -4.23 17.81
C LEU A 152 36.53 -5.72 17.42
N SER A 153 36.26 -6.61 18.38
CA SER A 153 36.26 -8.07 18.16
C SER A 153 35.02 -8.59 17.43
N SER A 154 33.89 -7.89 17.56
CA SER A 154 32.61 -8.19 16.88
C SER A 154 32.54 -7.64 15.45
N GLU A 155 33.52 -6.86 15.00
CA GLU A 155 33.52 -6.35 13.64
C GLU A 155 33.70 -7.44 12.58
N THR A 156 32.88 -7.34 11.54
CA THR A 156 33.01 -8.16 10.33
C THR A 156 34.28 -7.82 9.54
N ASP A 157 34.73 -8.74 8.69
CA ASP A 157 35.91 -8.52 7.85
C ASP A 157 35.70 -7.31 6.89
N LEU A 158 34.46 -7.10 6.40
CA LEU A 158 34.07 -5.91 5.63
C LEU A 158 34.22 -4.62 6.45
N GLU A 159 33.67 -4.57 7.67
CA GLU A 159 33.75 -3.38 8.52
C GLU A 159 35.19 -2.98 8.84
N ARG A 160 36.04 -3.98 9.08
CA ARG A 160 37.46 -3.78 9.33
C ARG A 160 38.18 -3.22 8.11
N ALA A 161 37.89 -3.75 6.93
CA ALA A 161 38.46 -3.28 5.66
C ALA A 161 38.01 -1.84 5.35
N VAL A 162 36.72 -1.53 5.52
CA VAL A 162 36.18 -0.17 5.36
C VAL A 162 36.82 0.80 6.34
N ARG A 163 36.99 0.41 7.61
CA ARG A 163 37.69 1.23 8.61
C ARG A 163 39.11 1.54 8.16
N LYS A 164 39.87 0.52 7.75
CA LYS A 164 41.25 0.69 7.30
C LYS A 164 41.32 1.66 6.10
N ALA A 165 40.45 1.46 5.11
CA ALA A 165 40.33 2.36 3.96
C ALA A 165 39.98 3.80 4.37
N ALA A 166 38.99 3.97 5.26
CA ALA A 166 38.56 5.27 5.76
C ALA A 166 39.66 6.00 6.55
N LEU A 167 40.44 5.28 7.36
CA LEU A 167 41.59 5.84 8.08
C LEU A 167 42.66 6.37 7.13
N VAL A 168 43.06 5.57 6.14
CA VAL A 168 44.05 5.96 5.13
C VAL A 168 43.55 7.17 4.34
N MET A 169 42.29 7.15 3.95
CA MET A 169 41.64 8.24 3.23
C MET A 169 41.60 9.53 4.07
N TYR A 170 41.21 9.46 5.35
CA TYR A 170 41.15 10.62 6.23
C TYR A 170 42.52 11.29 6.41
N TRP A 171 43.57 10.50 6.66
CA TRP A 171 44.91 11.06 6.83
C TRP A 171 45.49 11.63 5.53
N LYS A 172 45.16 11.04 4.36
CA LYS A 172 45.49 11.64 3.05
C LYS A 172 44.77 12.97 2.84
N LEU A 173 43.52 13.10 3.29
CA LEU A 173 42.75 14.34 3.22
C LEU A 173 43.10 15.34 4.34
N ASN A 174 43.85 14.92 5.37
CA ASN A 174 44.28 15.73 6.50
C ASN A 174 45.82 15.71 6.63
N PRO A 175 46.57 16.24 5.64
CA PRO A 175 48.03 16.19 5.65
C PRO A 175 48.65 16.94 6.84
N LYS A 176 47.93 17.94 7.38
CA LYS A 176 48.34 18.72 8.56
C LYS A 176 48.08 18.03 9.90
N LYS A 177 47.54 16.80 9.89
CA LYS A 177 47.19 15.98 11.06
C LYS A 177 46.39 16.73 12.14
N LYS A 178 45.42 17.55 11.74
CA LYS A 178 44.56 18.28 12.69
C LYS A 178 43.62 17.31 13.42
N LYS A 179 43.37 17.52 14.72
CA LYS A 179 42.43 16.69 15.50
C LYS A 179 40.99 16.78 15.01
N GLN A 180 40.59 17.94 14.47
CA GLN A 180 39.30 18.18 13.85
C GLN A 180 39.53 18.94 12.55
N LEU A 181 38.90 18.48 11.47
CA LEU A 181 39.04 19.07 10.14
C LEU A 181 37.72 19.69 9.72
N ALA A 182 37.76 20.93 9.23
CA ALA A 182 36.58 21.57 8.67
C ALA A 182 36.17 20.87 7.37
N VAL A 183 34.86 20.73 7.15
CA VAL A 183 34.30 20.09 5.95
C VAL A 183 34.82 20.72 4.66
N SER A 184 34.92 22.06 4.60
CA SER A 184 35.45 22.78 3.45
C SER A 184 36.93 22.45 3.17
N GLU A 185 37.77 22.35 4.21
CA GLU A 185 39.19 22.01 4.09
C GLU A 185 39.39 20.54 3.64
N LEU A 186 38.53 19.62 4.12
CA LEU A 186 38.52 18.23 3.65
C LEU A 186 38.21 18.14 2.14
N LEU A 187 37.23 18.91 1.67
CA LEU A 187 36.78 18.89 0.27
C LEU A 187 37.74 19.56 -0.70
N GLU A 188 38.53 20.52 -0.25
CA GLU A 188 39.62 21.12 -1.04
C GLU A 188 40.77 20.12 -1.24
N ASN A 189 41.06 19.30 -0.23
CA ASN A 189 42.13 18.31 -0.30
C ASN A 189 41.79 17.07 -1.15
N VAL A 190 40.52 16.88 -1.57
CA VAL A 190 40.13 15.76 -2.46
C VAL A 190 40.89 15.79 -3.79
N GLY A 191 41.13 16.98 -4.35
CA GLY A 191 41.91 17.12 -5.58
C GLY A 191 43.39 16.70 -5.43
N GLN A 192 43.89 16.59 -4.20
CA GLN A 192 45.26 16.14 -3.91
C GLN A 192 45.36 14.61 -3.80
N VAL A 193 44.24 13.91 -3.60
CA VAL A 193 44.18 12.45 -3.46
C VAL A 193 44.47 11.72 -4.78
N ASP A 194 44.22 12.35 -5.92
CA ASP A 194 44.41 11.76 -7.26
C ASP A 194 45.80 12.03 -7.88
N ASN A 195 46.64 12.88 -7.26
CA ASN A 195 47.91 13.34 -7.83
C ASN A 195 49.14 12.49 -7.42
N GLU A 196 49.04 11.16 -7.39
CA GLU A 196 50.21 10.29 -7.15
C GLU A 196 50.97 9.89 -8.43
N GLY A 197 50.73 10.51 -9.59
CA GLY A 197 51.40 10.07 -10.84
C GLY A 197 51.56 11.01 -12.03
N GLY A 198 51.35 12.33 -11.93
CA GLY A 198 51.58 13.20 -13.09
C GLY A 198 51.54 14.69 -12.77
N GLU A 199 52.36 15.46 -13.48
CA GLU A 199 52.47 16.92 -13.38
C GLU A 199 51.10 17.61 -13.42
N LYS A 200 50.96 18.70 -12.65
CA LYS A 200 49.79 19.59 -12.65
C LYS A 200 49.56 20.15 -14.05
N GLN A 201 48.72 19.50 -14.86
CA GLN A 201 48.23 20.11 -16.08
C GLN A 201 47.10 21.10 -15.74
N PRO A 202 47.16 22.35 -16.22
CA PRO A 202 46.06 23.30 -16.09
C PRO A 202 44.94 22.89 -17.03
N GLY A 203 43.89 22.26 -16.48
CA GLY A 203 42.69 21.85 -17.18
C GLY A 203 41.53 21.63 -16.22
N PRO A 204 40.27 21.56 -16.71
CA PRO A 204 39.13 21.23 -15.86
C PRO A 204 39.34 19.86 -15.21
N VAL A 205 39.05 19.78 -13.90
CA VAL A 205 39.19 18.57 -13.08
C VAL A 205 38.49 17.38 -13.77
N PRO A 206 39.09 16.16 -13.81
CA PRO A 206 38.47 15.00 -14.43
C PRO A 206 37.08 14.71 -13.84
N LYS A 207 36.12 14.32 -14.70
CA LYS A 207 34.72 14.03 -14.29
C LYS A 207 34.62 12.97 -13.17
N SER A 208 35.56 12.03 -13.13
CA SER A 208 35.67 11.01 -12.06
C SER A 208 36.00 11.63 -10.70
N VAL A 209 36.98 12.53 -10.64
CA VAL A 209 37.40 13.25 -9.43
C VAL A 209 36.31 14.19 -8.95
N GLN A 210 35.62 14.84 -9.88
CA GLN A 210 34.48 15.68 -9.56
C GLN A 210 33.32 14.86 -8.94
N LYS A 211 33.03 13.67 -9.49
CA LYS A 211 32.03 12.74 -8.94
C LYS A 211 32.41 12.25 -7.54
N GLN A 212 33.70 11.94 -7.32
CA GLN A 212 34.21 11.53 -6.01
C GLN A 212 34.16 12.65 -4.97
N ARG A 213 34.53 13.88 -5.36
CA ARG A 213 34.43 15.07 -4.51
C ARG A 213 33.00 15.31 -4.05
N ARG A 214 32.03 15.26 -4.98
CA ARG A 214 30.60 15.40 -4.68
C ARG A 214 30.08 14.29 -3.77
N MET A 215 30.52 13.05 -3.98
CA MET A 215 30.11 11.94 -3.13
C MET A 215 30.67 12.06 -1.72
N LEU A 216 31.94 12.48 -1.58
CA LEU A 216 32.55 12.73 -0.28
C LEU A 216 31.92 13.92 0.43
N GLU A 217 31.63 14.99 -0.29
CA GLU A 217 30.86 16.15 0.18
C GLU A 217 29.53 15.69 0.75
N ARG A 218 28.77 14.86 0.04
CA ARG A 218 27.50 14.30 0.52
C ARG A 218 27.68 13.49 1.80
N LEU A 219 28.63 12.56 1.84
CA LEU A 219 28.92 11.76 3.05
C LEU A 219 29.14 12.64 4.28
N VAL A 220 29.90 13.70 4.09
CA VAL A 220 30.43 14.58 5.13
C VAL A 220 29.42 15.68 5.52
N SER A 221 28.64 16.20 4.58
CA SER A 221 27.59 17.20 4.80
C SER A 221 26.34 16.64 5.46
N SER A 222 26.23 15.31 5.54
CA SER A 222 25.13 14.61 6.17
C SER A 222 25.00 14.87 7.69
N GLU A 223 26.11 15.23 8.34
CA GLU A 223 26.13 15.65 9.74
C GLU A 223 25.99 17.17 9.86
N SER A 224 25.22 17.62 10.85
CA SER A 224 25.05 19.05 11.18
C SER A 224 26.32 19.72 11.72
N LYS A 225 27.41 18.97 11.90
CA LYS A 225 28.67 19.45 12.47
C LYS A 225 29.53 20.09 11.37
N LYS A 226 30.05 21.30 11.65
CA LYS A 226 31.00 22.00 10.76
C LYS A 226 32.40 21.36 10.71
N PHE A 227 32.69 20.47 11.67
CA PHE A 227 33.98 19.80 11.84
C PHE A 227 33.78 18.29 11.94
N ILE A 228 34.68 17.52 11.34
CA ILE A 228 34.69 16.07 11.38
C ILE A 228 35.96 15.55 12.05
N ALA A 229 35.77 14.72 13.08
CA ALA A 229 36.81 13.94 13.72
C ALA A 229 37.07 12.62 12.98
N LEU A 230 38.23 11.99 13.26
CA LEU A 230 38.61 10.71 12.67
C LEU A 230 37.56 9.62 12.88
N ASP A 231 37.09 9.47 14.13
CA ASP A 231 36.13 8.43 14.49
C ASP A 231 34.76 8.66 13.83
N ASP A 232 34.32 9.92 13.75
CA ASP A 232 33.09 10.32 13.06
C ASP A 232 33.17 9.94 11.56
N PHE A 233 34.29 10.25 10.89
CA PHE A 233 34.49 9.91 9.48
C PHE A 233 34.47 8.40 9.23
N VAL A 234 35.16 7.64 10.08
CA VAL A 234 35.18 6.17 10.02
C VAL A 234 33.78 5.60 10.23
N GLU A 235 33.02 6.11 11.21
CA GLU A 235 31.68 5.62 11.50
C GLU A 235 30.69 5.94 10.38
N ILE A 236 30.73 7.15 9.81
CA ILE A 236 29.90 7.55 8.67
C ILE A 236 30.19 6.63 7.47
N THR A 237 31.47 6.45 7.14
CA THR A 237 31.89 5.59 6.03
C THR A 237 31.46 4.14 6.24
N LYS A 238 31.58 3.64 7.48
CA LYS A 238 31.14 2.29 7.88
C LYS A 238 29.62 2.12 7.75
N LYS A 239 28.81 3.07 8.24
CA LYS A 239 27.35 3.04 8.11
C LYS A 239 26.92 3.05 6.64
N TYR A 240 27.54 3.91 5.85
CA TYR A 240 27.24 4.00 4.43
C TYR A 240 27.66 2.75 3.65
N ALA A 241 28.81 2.14 3.97
CA ALA A 241 29.24 0.87 3.37
C ALA A 241 28.34 -0.33 3.74
N LYS A 242 27.62 -0.26 4.86
CA LYS A 242 26.55 -1.21 5.21
C LYS A 242 25.24 -0.94 4.47
N GLY A 243 25.18 0.11 3.65
CA GLY A 243 23.96 0.58 3.00
C GLY A 243 22.98 1.21 3.98
N ILE A 244 23.47 1.99 4.95
CA ILE A 244 22.64 2.85 5.80
C ILE A 244 22.87 4.29 5.32
N ILE A 245 21.87 4.86 4.65
CA ILE A 245 21.95 6.23 4.10
C ILE A 245 21.47 7.22 5.18
N PRO A 246 22.25 8.27 5.50
CA PRO A 246 21.81 9.33 6.40
C PRO A 246 20.56 10.05 5.86
N SER A 247 19.56 10.28 6.72
CA SER A 247 18.26 10.83 6.31
C SER A 247 18.30 12.25 5.71
N ASN A 248 19.39 13.00 5.93
CA ASN A 248 19.58 14.36 5.41
C ASN A 248 20.20 14.39 4.00
N LEU A 249 20.77 13.28 3.51
CA LEU A 249 21.42 13.21 2.19
C LEU A 249 20.42 13.34 1.03
N ILE A 250 19.15 12.98 1.28
CA ILE A 250 18.07 12.98 0.29
C ILE A 250 17.63 14.41 -0.07
N MET A 251 17.97 15.40 0.76
CA MET A 251 17.50 16.79 0.62
C MET A 251 18.52 17.74 -0.02
N GLN A 252 19.78 17.34 -0.17
CA GLN A 252 20.86 18.21 -0.66
C GLN A 252 21.10 18.11 -2.18
N GLU A 253 20.26 17.37 -2.91
CA GLU A 253 20.45 17.15 -4.34
C GLU A 253 19.95 18.28 -5.26
N GLU A 254 19.28 19.33 -4.77
CA GLU A 254 18.59 20.28 -5.66
C GLU A 254 19.34 21.56 -6.03
N GLU A 255 20.52 21.86 -5.47
CA GLU A 255 21.25 23.11 -5.84
C GLU A 255 22.40 22.92 -6.82
N ASP A 256 23.10 21.78 -6.84
CA ASP A 256 24.36 21.72 -7.57
C ASP A 256 24.49 20.43 -8.39
N ASP A 257 24.05 20.47 -9.65
CA ASP A 257 24.89 19.90 -10.71
C ASP A 257 24.61 20.41 -12.14
N GLU A 258 25.70 20.94 -12.71
CA GLU A 258 26.05 21.08 -14.13
C GLU A 258 25.56 22.31 -14.93
N LEU A 259 25.45 23.48 -14.29
CA LEU A 259 25.61 24.77 -14.99
C LEU A 259 26.07 25.88 -14.02
N ALA A 260 27.35 25.89 -13.66
CA ALA A 260 27.93 27.02 -12.93
C ALA A 260 27.80 28.29 -13.79
N GLY A 261 26.85 29.15 -13.44
CA GLY A 261 26.80 30.55 -13.90
C GLY A 261 25.47 31.10 -14.41
N LYS A 262 24.33 30.37 -14.42
CA LYS A 262 23.04 30.96 -14.80
C LYS A 262 21.95 30.68 -13.78
N THR A 263 21.26 31.74 -13.37
CA THR A 263 20.09 31.68 -12.49
C THR A 263 18.92 30.96 -13.18
N PRO A 264 18.04 30.27 -12.42
CA PRO A 264 16.94 29.42 -12.92
C PRO A 264 15.83 30.14 -13.74
N GLU A 265 16.00 31.45 -13.97
CA GLU A 265 15.12 32.33 -14.75
C GLU A 265 15.48 32.35 -16.24
N GLU A 266 16.65 31.82 -16.65
CA GLU A 266 17.15 31.91 -18.02
C GLU A 266 17.03 30.63 -18.89
N LEU A 267 16.44 29.53 -18.37
CA LEU A 267 16.33 28.28 -19.13
C LEU A 267 14.97 28.09 -19.85
N PRO A 268 14.96 27.51 -21.07
CA PRO A 268 13.72 27.21 -21.80
C PRO A 268 12.88 26.13 -21.09
N LEU A 269 11.58 26.37 -20.99
CA LEU A 269 10.57 25.55 -20.28
C LEU A 269 10.65 24.04 -20.55
N ARG A 270 11.01 23.62 -21.77
CA ARG A 270 11.09 22.19 -22.15
C ARG A 270 12.18 21.42 -21.40
N LEU A 271 13.29 22.06 -21.06
CA LEU A 271 14.35 21.42 -20.26
C LEU A 271 14.00 21.39 -18.76
N LYS A 272 13.19 22.36 -18.30
CA LYS A 272 12.76 22.52 -16.90
C LYS A 272 11.77 21.43 -16.49
N VAL A 273 10.83 21.05 -17.37
CA VAL A 273 9.83 20.01 -17.13
C VAL A 273 10.42 18.59 -17.14
N VAL A 274 11.37 18.30 -18.03
CA VAL A 274 11.94 16.95 -18.18
C VAL A 274 12.98 16.63 -17.10
N LYS A 275 13.71 17.65 -16.61
CA LYS A 275 14.84 17.48 -15.68
C LYS A 275 14.50 17.84 -14.22
N TYR A 276 13.48 18.67 -13.96
CA TYR A 276 13.10 19.16 -12.61
C TYR A 276 11.58 19.10 -12.33
N PRO A 277 10.95 17.91 -12.36
CA PRO A 277 9.51 17.77 -12.13
C PRO A 277 9.08 18.23 -10.72
N LEU A 278 9.95 18.07 -9.72
CA LEU A 278 9.67 18.51 -8.34
C LEU A 278 9.61 20.03 -8.20
N HIS A 279 10.41 20.77 -8.96
CA HIS A 279 10.43 22.23 -8.87
C HIS A 279 9.19 22.88 -9.51
N ALA A 280 8.70 22.32 -10.62
CA ALA A 280 7.41 22.70 -11.20
C ALA A 280 6.24 22.40 -10.25
N ILE A 281 6.31 21.26 -9.53
CA ILE A 281 5.34 20.91 -8.48
C ILE A 281 5.47 21.83 -7.26
N MET A 282 6.67 22.29 -6.91
CA MET A 282 6.92 23.24 -5.81
C MET A 282 6.40 24.65 -6.11
N GLU A 283 6.45 25.08 -7.36
CA GLU A 283 5.90 26.37 -7.83
C GLU A 283 4.35 26.32 -7.88
N ILE A 284 3.78 25.19 -8.33
CA ILE A 284 2.34 24.90 -8.23
C ILE A 284 1.90 24.81 -6.75
N LYS A 285 2.75 24.28 -5.87
CA LYS A 285 2.55 24.24 -4.41
C LYS A 285 2.53 25.64 -3.81
N GLU A 286 3.42 26.56 -4.18
CA GLU A 286 3.39 27.93 -3.66
C GLU A 286 2.12 28.67 -4.10
N TYR A 287 1.68 28.44 -5.33
CA TYR A 287 0.42 28.99 -5.85
C TYR A 287 -0.82 28.39 -5.16
N LEU A 288 -0.82 27.07 -4.91
CA LEU A 288 -1.88 26.39 -4.16
C LEU A 288 -1.86 26.73 -2.66
N ILE A 289 -0.69 27.01 -2.09
CA ILE A 289 -0.54 27.48 -0.69
C ILE A 289 -1.09 28.89 -0.55
N ASP A 290 -0.83 29.81 -1.49
CA ASP A 290 -1.42 31.16 -1.44
C ASP A 290 -2.95 31.15 -1.69
N MET A 291 -3.43 30.20 -2.50
CA MET A 291 -4.85 29.98 -2.76
C MET A 291 -5.58 29.31 -1.56
N ALA A 292 -4.99 28.27 -0.96
CA ALA A 292 -5.50 27.59 0.23
C ALA A 292 -5.36 28.45 1.50
N SER A 293 -4.34 29.31 1.56
CA SER A 293 -4.18 30.36 2.58
C SER A 293 -5.34 31.38 2.56
N LYS A 294 -6.01 31.56 1.42
CA LYS A 294 -7.16 32.48 1.26
C LYS A 294 -8.52 31.78 1.43
N ALA A 295 -8.59 30.46 1.33
CA ALA A 295 -9.83 29.71 1.41
C ALA A 295 -9.64 28.36 2.14
N GLY A 296 -9.97 28.26 3.44
CA GLY A 296 -10.08 26.93 4.05
C GLY A 296 -9.98 26.80 5.57
N MET A 297 -10.89 27.45 6.31
CA MET A 297 -11.66 26.82 7.39
C MET A 297 -10.91 25.99 8.47
N HIS A 298 -10.33 26.66 9.47
CA HIS A 298 -10.01 26.05 10.78
C HIS A 298 -10.87 26.61 11.93
N TRP A 299 -11.79 27.52 11.65
CA TRP A 299 -12.67 28.10 12.69
C TRP A 299 -13.93 27.25 12.97
N LEU A 300 -14.24 26.27 12.12
CA LEU A 300 -15.36 25.34 12.34
C LEU A 300 -14.98 24.13 13.22
N SER A 301 -13.70 23.75 13.27
CA SER A 301 -13.27 22.52 13.96
C SER A 301 -13.10 22.68 15.48
N THR A 302 -13.14 23.91 16.00
CA THR A 302 -12.84 24.22 17.41
C THR A 302 -14.02 24.72 18.24
N ILE A 303 -15.20 24.93 17.66
CA ILE A 303 -16.39 25.44 18.39
C ILE A 303 -17.41 24.32 18.71
N ILE A 304 -17.25 23.13 18.15
CA ILE A 304 -18.21 22.03 18.21
C ILE A 304 -17.50 20.82 18.84
N PRO A 305 -18.10 20.05 19.78
CA PRO A 305 -17.52 18.80 20.28
C PRO A 305 -17.42 17.77 19.14
N THR A 306 -16.34 17.88 18.38
CA THR A 306 -16.16 17.23 17.07
C THR A 306 -16.08 15.73 17.20
N HIS A 307 -15.59 15.16 18.28
CA HIS A 307 -15.54 13.70 18.38
C HIS A 307 -16.92 13.05 18.48
N HIS A 308 -17.83 13.61 19.26
CA HIS A 308 -19.20 13.08 19.37
C HIS A 308 -20.06 13.46 18.16
N ILE A 309 -19.87 14.66 17.60
CA ILE A 309 -20.61 15.11 16.43
C ILE A 309 -20.08 14.48 15.14
N ASN A 310 -18.77 14.30 14.98
CA ASN A 310 -18.20 13.52 13.89
C ASN A 310 -18.53 12.04 14.05
N ALA A 311 -18.58 11.48 15.27
CA ALA A 311 -19.07 10.13 15.48
C ALA A 311 -20.57 10.02 15.14
N LEU A 312 -21.42 10.98 15.55
CA LEU A 312 -22.84 11.00 15.20
C LEU A 312 -23.05 11.21 13.70
N ILE A 313 -22.30 12.11 13.05
CA ILE A 313 -22.31 12.30 11.59
C ILE A 313 -21.80 11.02 10.91
N PHE A 314 -20.76 10.38 11.42
CA PHE A 314 -20.23 9.13 10.89
C PHE A 314 -21.22 7.97 11.05
N PHE A 315 -21.84 7.81 12.23
CA PHE A 315 -22.90 6.83 12.47
C PHE A 315 -24.16 7.15 11.67
N PHE A 316 -24.49 8.41 11.47
CA PHE A 316 -25.61 8.86 10.65
C PHE A 316 -25.36 8.61 9.16
N ILE A 317 -24.13 8.87 8.69
CA ILE A 317 -23.68 8.53 7.34
C ILE A 317 -23.73 7.01 7.18
N ILE A 318 -23.09 6.23 8.06
CA ILE A 318 -23.12 4.76 8.01
C ILE A 318 -24.54 4.19 8.08
N SER A 319 -25.40 4.76 8.93
CA SER A 319 -26.79 4.32 9.11
C SER A 319 -27.66 4.61 7.88
N ASN A 320 -27.28 5.59 7.06
CA ASN A 320 -28.00 5.95 5.83
C ASN A 320 -27.35 5.38 4.56
N LEU A 321 -26.14 4.84 4.67
CA LEU A 321 -25.42 4.22 3.59
C LEU A 321 -25.96 2.81 3.33
N THR A 322 -26.47 2.59 2.12
CA THR A 322 -26.96 1.27 1.70
C THR A 322 -25.79 0.32 1.48
N ILE A 323 -26.05 -0.98 1.61
CA ILE A 323 -25.09 -2.05 1.27
C ILE A 323 -24.58 -1.87 -0.16
N ASP A 324 -25.44 -1.46 -1.09
CA ASP A 324 -25.09 -1.17 -2.49
C ASP A 324 -24.12 0.01 -2.66
N PHE A 325 -24.11 0.97 -1.74
CA PHE A 325 -23.14 2.06 -1.78
C PHE A 325 -21.77 1.59 -1.30
N PHE A 326 -21.71 0.80 -0.22
CA PHE A 326 -20.46 0.21 0.25
C PHE A 326 -19.84 -0.72 -0.79
N ALA A 327 -20.68 -1.53 -1.43
CA ALA A 327 -20.36 -2.38 -2.57
C ALA A 327 -19.66 -1.63 -3.71
N PHE A 328 -20.10 -0.41 -4.00
CA PHE A 328 -19.59 0.44 -5.06
C PHE A 328 -18.31 1.21 -4.65
N ILE A 329 -18.30 1.81 -3.46
CA ILE A 329 -17.22 2.73 -3.04
C ILE A 329 -16.00 2.03 -2.46
N ILE A 330 -16.16 0.93 -1.73
CA ILE A 330 -15.03 0.26 -1.08
C ILE A 330 -13.99 -0.21 -2.12
N PRO A 331 -14.38 -0.91 -3.22
CA PRO A 331 -13.43 -1.30 -4.26
C PRO A 331 -12.72 -0.10 -4.90
N LEU A 332 -13.43 1.01 -5.14
CA LEU A 332 -12.86 2.24 -5.70
C LEU A 332 -11.81 2.86 -4.76
N VAL A 333 -12.12 2.97 -3.46
CA VAL A 333 -11.19 3.52 -2.47
C VAL A 333 -9.94 2.64 -2.34
N ILE A 334 -10.11 1.32 -2.30
CA ILE A 334 -8.99 0.37 -2.27
C ILE A 334 -8.13 0.52 -3.52
N PHE A 335 -8.75 0.61 -4.70
CA PHE A 335 -8.05 0.79 -5.98
C PHE A 335 -7.21 2.08 -5.99
N TYR A 336 -7.80 3.23 -5.67
CA TYR A 336 -7.07 4.50 -5.69
C TYR A 336 -5.97 4.57 -4.64
N LEU A 337 -6.23 4.15 -3.40
CA LEU A 337 -5.21 4.15 -2.35
C LEU A 337 -4.05 3.20 -2.66
N SER A 338 -4.34 2.02 -3.22
CA SER A 338 -3.31 1.07 -3.65
C SER A 338 -2.52 1.58 -4.86
N PHE A 339 -3.17 2.21 -5.84
CA PHE A 339 -2.49 2.82 -6.98
C PHE A 339 -1.57 3.99 -6.56
N ILE A 340 -2.03 4.87 -5.66
CA ILE A 340 -1.20 5.95 -5.10
C ILE A 340 -0.02 5.37 -4.31
N SER A 341 -0.26 4.35 -3.49
CA SER A 341 0.80 3.63 -2.76
C SER A 341 1.84 3.06 -3.73
N MET A 342 1.41 2.44 -4.83
CA MET A 342 2.26 1.90 -5.88
C MET A 342 3.14 2.98 -6.55
N VAL A 343 2.57 4.16 -6.83
CA VAL A 343 3.31 5.33 -7.34
C VAL A 343 4.37 5.78 -6.34
N ILE A 344 4.01 5.97 -5.06
CA ILE A 344 4.95 6.41 -4.01
C ILE A 344 6.09 5.40 -3.83
N CYS A 345 5.79 4.11 -3.82
CA CYS A 345 6.80 3.06 -3.75
C CYS A 345 7.75 3.09 -4.95
N THR A 346 7.24 3.33 -6.16
CA THR A 346 8.06 3.42 -7.36
C THR A 346 9.02 4.61 -7.31
N LEU A 347 8.55 5.77 -6.83
CA LEU A 347 9.40 6.94 -6.61
C LEU A 347 10.49 6.66 -5.57
N LYS A 348 10.19 5.91 -4.51
CA LYS A 348 11.20 5.47 -3.52
C LYS A 348 12.23 4.52 -4.13
N VAL A 349 11.80 3.57 -4.96
CA VAL A 349 12.71 2.69 -5.70
C VAL A 349 13.67 3.50 -6.57
N PHE A 350 13.20 4.59 -7.20
CA PHE A 350 14.09 5.48 -7.96
C PHE A 350 15.08 6.23 -7.07
N GLN A 351 14.65 6.71 -5.91
CA GLN A 351 15.56 7.32 -4.93
C GLN A 351 16.63 6.32 -4.47
N ASP A 352 16.25 5.08 -4.19
CA ASP A 352 17.17 4.02 -3.78
C ASP A 352 18.11 3.63 -4.93
N SER A 353 17.64 3.63 -6.18
CA SER A 353 18.50 3.38 -7.36
C SER A 353 19.58 4.44 -7.54
N LYS A 354 19.25 5.71 -7.28
CA LYS A 354 20.23 6.80 -7.31
C LYS A 354 21.19 6.73 -6.13
N ALA A 355 20.69 6.36 -4.96
CA ALA A 355 21.54 6.11 -3.80
C ALA A 355 22.50 4.93 -4.01
N TRP A 356 22.07 3.90 -4.75
CA TRP A 356 22.92 2.78 -5.17
C TRP A 356 24.09 3.24 -6.06
N GLU A 357 23.86 4.18 -6.99
CA GLU A 357 24.97 4.75 -7.77
C GLU A 357 25.99 5.48 -6.89
N ASN A 358 25.51 6.29 -5.93
CA ASN A 358 26.38 6.97 -4.98
C ASN A 358 27.14 5.96 -4.11
N PHE A 359 26.47 4.89 -3.67
CA PHE A 359 27.08 3.76 -2.97
C PHE A 359 28.20 3.12 -3.77
N ARG A 360 27.95 2.80 -5.05
CA ARG A 360 28.96 2.22 -5.94
C ARG A 360 30.17 3.14 -6.12
N THR A 361 29.95 4.44 -6.28
CA THR A 361 31.08 5.40 -6.36
C THR A 361 31.90 5.47 -5.08
N LEU A 362 31.30 5.28 -3.90
CA LEU A 362 32.05 5.17 -2.65
C LEU A 362 32.85 3.88 -2.59
N THR A 363 32.22 2.75 -2.91
CA THR A 363 32.89 1.47 -2.86
C THR A 363 34.07 1.41 -3.84
N ASP A 364 33.93 1.98 -5.04
CA ASP A 364 35.02 2.16 -6.00
C ASP A 364 36.15 3.05 -5.46
N LEU A 365 35.82 4.09 -4.67
CA LEU A 365 36.80 4.94 -4.01
C LEU A 365 37.53 4.19 -2.87
N LEU A 366 36.80 3.42 -2.07
CA LEU A 366 37.36 2.63 -0.97
C LEU A 366 38.29 1.52 -1.47
N LEU A 367 37.97 0.90 -2.61
CA LEU A 367 38.84 -0.09 -3.27
C LEU A 367 40.24 0.44 -3.60
N ARG A 368 40.38 1.75 -3.83
CA ARG A 368 41.71 2.37 -4.07
C ARG A 368 42.58 2.37 -2.82
N PHE A 369 41.97 2.43 -1.63
CA PHE A 369 42.69 2.44 -0.35
C PHE A 369 42.83 1.04 0.26
N GLU A 370 41.87 0.15 0.00
CA GLU A 370 41.94 -1.26 0.41
C GLU A 370 41.47 -2.18 -0.75
N PRO A 371 42.40 -2.78 -1.51
CA PRO A 371 42.05 -3.63 -2.66
C PRO A 371 41.39 -4.96 -2.27
N ASN A 372 41.49 -5.37 -1.01
CA ASN A 372 40.90 -6.60 -0.47
C ASN A 372 39.47 -6.41 0.08
N LEU A 373 38.79 -5.32 -0.28
CA LEU A 373 37.44 -5.02 0.18
C LEU A 373 36.42 -5.98 -0.47
N ASP A 374 35.62 -6.66 0.36
CA ASP A 374 34.54 -7.54 -0.11
C ASP A 374 33.31 -6.73 -0.57
N VAL A 375 33.34 -6.32 -1.83
CA VAL A 375 32.28 -5.53 -2.46
C VAL A 375 30.97 -6.30 -2.55
N GLU A 376 31.02 -7.63 -2.74
CA GLU A 376 29.82 -8.46 -2.88
C GLU A 376 29.00 -8.45 -1.59
N GLN A 377 29.65 -8.58 -0.43
CA GLN A 377 28.97 -8.49 0.87
C GLN A 377 28.36 -7.10 1.10
N ALA A 378 29.02 -6.03 0.66
CA ALA A 378 28.53 -4.67 0.78
C ALA A 378 27.28 -4.43 -0.10
N GLU A 379 27.31 -4.91 -1.35
CA GLU A 379 26.16 -4.91 -2.28
C GLU A 379 24.96 -5.67 -1.69
N VAL A 380 25.19 -6.84 -1.11
CA VAL A 380 24.15 -7.67 -0.47
C VAL A 380 23.51 -6.92 0.69
N ASN A 381 24.31 -6.35 1.59
CA ASN A 381 23.83 -5.61 2.76
C ASN A 381 22.98 -4.40 2.36
N PHE A 382 23.41 -3.64 1.35
CA PHE A 382 22.64 -2.51 0.85
C PHE A 382 21.29 -2.96 0.28
N GLY A 383 21.26 -4.06 -0.49
CA GLY A 383 20.02 -4.60 -1.06
C GLY A 383 19.00 -5.01 -0.01
N TRP A 384 19.44 -5.65 1.09
CA TRP A 384 18.55 -6.03 2.20
C TRP A 384 17.98 -4.83 2.95
N ASN A 385 18.80 -3.79 3.19
CA ASN A 385 18.35 -2.60 3.90
C ASN A 385 17.33 -1.76 3.10
N HIS A 386 17.34 -1.85 1.78
CA HIS A 386 16.45 -1.11 0.89
C HIS A 386 15.41 -2.01 0.20
N LEU A 387 15.13 -3.20 0.74
CA LEU A 387 14.12 -4.11 0.17
C LEU A 387 12.68 -3.66 0.48
N GLU A 388 12.50 -2.87 1.54
CA GLU A 388 11.19 -2.49 2.07
C GLU A 388 10.24 -1.85 1.03
N PRO A 389 10.65 -0.87 0.20
CA PRO A 389 9.76 -0.26 -0.81
C PRO A 389 9.28 -1.26 -1.86
N TYR A 390 10.08 -2.26 -2.21
CA TYR A 390 9.70 -3.30 -3.17
C TYR A 390 8.62 -4.24 -2.62
N ILE A 391 8.69 -4.57 -1.33
CA ILE A 391 7.65 -5.39 -0.68
C ILE A 391 6.32 -4.63 -0.67
N TYR A 392 6.35 -3.34 -0.32
CA TYR A 392 5.15 -2.51 -0.35
C TYR A 392 4.62 -2.26 -1.75
N PHE A 393 5.50 -2.14 -2.74
CA PHE A 393 5.11 -2.09 -4.14
C PHE A 393 4.33 -3.35 -4.54
N LEU A 394 4.90 -4.54 -4.29
CA LEU A 394 4.26 -5.82 -4.59
C LEU A 394 2.89 -5.96 -3.90
N LEU A 395 2.79 -5.58 -2.62
CA LEU A 395 1.53 -5.61 -1.89
C LEU A 395 0.51 -4.61 -2.46
N SER A 396 0.97 -3.43 -2.89
CA SER A 396 0.11 -2.44 -3.54
C SER A 396 -0.43 -2.97 -4.86
N VAL A 397 0.42 -3.58 -5.68
CA VAL A 397 0.02 -4.18 -6.96
C VAL A 397 -1.01 -5.30 -6.74
N PHE A 398 -0.83 -6.14 -5.73
CA PHE A 398 -1.82 -7.15 -5.35
C PHE A 398 -3.20 -6.51 -5.12
N PHE A 399 -3.29 -5.43 -4.34
CA PHE A 399 -4.56 -4.75 -4.11
C PHE A 399 -5.12 -4.09 -5.37
N VAL A 400 -4.28 -3.51 -6.23
CA VAL A 400 -4.72 -2.94 -7.52
C VAL A 400 -5.35 -4.03 -8.40
N ILE A 401 -4.68 -5.18 -8.57
CA ILE A 401 -5.14 -6.28 -9.42
C ILE A 401 -6.49 -6.84 -8.92
N PHE A 402 -6.67 -7.01 -7.61
CA PHE A 402 -7.92 -7.53 -7.05
C PHE A 402 -9.06 -6.52 -7.09
N SER A 403 -8.77 -5.23 -6.91
CA SER A 403 -9.81 -4.18 -6.85
C SER A 403 -10.25 -3.70 -8.25
N PHE A 404 -9.36 -3.71 -9.24
CA PHE A 404 -9.65 -3.25 -10.60
C PHE A 404 -10.86 -3.93 -11.28
N PRO A 405 -11.03 -5.27 -11.28
CA PRO A 405 -12.18 -5.93 -11.91
C PRO A 405 -13.48 -5.78 -11.13
N ILE A 406 -13.42 -5.38 -9.85
CA ILE A 406 -14.58 -5.20 -8.96
C ILE A 406 -15.07 -3.75 -9.00
N ALA A 407 -14.15 -2.80 -9.14
CA ALA A 407 -14.45 -1.39 -9.17
C ALA A 407 -15.21 -0.98 -10.44
N SER A 408 -16.09 0.02 -10.31
CA SER A 408 -16.84 0.55 -11.45
C SER A 408 -15.91 1.28 -12.41
N LYS A 409 -15.87 0.82 -13.67
CA LYS A 409 -15.02 1.39 -14.72
C LYS A 409 -15.42 2.83 -15.08
N ASP A 410 -16.69 3.20 -14.90
CA ASP A 410 -17.19 4.55 -15.17
C ASP A 410 -16.54 5.62 -14.28
N CYS A 411 -16.10 5.25 -13.07
CA CYS A 411 -15.44 6.15 -12.12
C CYS A 411 -13.91 6.12 -12.22
N ILE A 412 -13.33 5.23 -13.02
CA ILE A 412 -11.88 5.09 -13.18
C ILE A 412 -11.45 5.77 -14.47
N PRO A 413 -10.61 6.82 -14.42
CA PRO A 413 -10.09 7.47 -15.62
C PRO A 413 -8.99 6.62 -16.26
N CYS A 414 -9.37 5.50 -16.90
CA CYS A 414 -8.44 4.52 -17.46
C CYS A 414 -7.42 5.15 -18.43
N SER A 415 -7.83 6.07 -19.29
CA SER A 415 -6.91 6.74 -20.22
C SER A 415 -5.80 7.53 -19.51
N GLU A 416 -6.11 8.21 -18.42
CA GLU A 416 -5.14 9.00 -17.66
C GLU A 416 -4.19 8.08 -16.89
N LEU A 417 -4.74 7.07 -16.21
CA LEU A 417 -3.96 6.07 -15.46
C LEU A 417 -3.06 5.22 -16.38
N ALA A 418 -3.50 4.95 -17.61
CA ALA A 418 -2.68 4.29 -18.62
C ALA A 418 -1.45 5.14 -18.97
N THR A 419 -1.61 6.45 -19.19
CA THR A 419 -0.46 7.33 -19.46
C THR A 419 0.51 7.41 -18.29
N ILE A 420 0.01 7.45 -17.05
CA ILE A 420 0.83 7.39 -15.85
C ILE A 420 1.58 6.06 -15.77
N SER A 421 0.91 4.95 -16.07
CA SER A 421 1.52 3.61 -16.05
C SER A 421 2.63 3.49 -17.08
N VAL A 422 2.40 3.92 -18.32
CA VAL A 422 3.42 3.97 -19.38
C VAL A 422 4.60 4.86 -18.98
N PHE A 423 4.34 6.03 -18.38
CA PHE A 423 5.39 6.91 -17.87
C PHE A 423 6.27 6.21 -16.83
N PHE A 424 5.67 5.50 -15.87
CA PHE A 424 6.43 4.73 -14.89
C PHE A 424 7.15 3.53 -15.50
N THR A 425 6.59 2.83 -16.49
CA THR A 425 7.32 1.78 -17.23
C THR A 425 8.58 2.32 -17.89
N VAL A 426 8.49 3.44 -18.61
CA VAL A 426 9.65 4.06 -19.28
C VAL A 426 10.68 4.55 -18.26
N THR A 427 10.23 5.23 -17.20
CA THR A 427 11.13 5.75 -16.17
C THR A 427 11.79 4.61 -15.39
N SER A 428 11.06 3.54 -15.07
CA SER A 428 11.61 2.34 -14.45
C SER A 428 12.65 1.69 -15.34
N TYR A 429 12.40 1.55 -16.64
CA TYR A 429 13.41 1.04 -17.57
C TYR A 429 14.70 1.87 -17.57
N MET A 430 14.60 3.20 -17.60
CA MET A 430 15.77 4.09 -17.57
C MET A 430 16.55 4.00 -16.25
N SER A 431 15.88 3.62 -15.15
CA SER A 431 16.51 3.43 -13.83
C SER A 431 17.22 2.08 -13.65
N LEU A 432 17.01 1.11 -14.55
CA LEU A 432 17.66 -0.21 -14.42
C LEU A 432 19.17 -0.12 -14.67
N SER A 433 19.94 -0.85 -13.86
CA SER A 433 21.40 -0.85 -13.93
C SER A 433 21.94 -1.33 -15.29
N THR A 434 22.99 -0.67 -15.78
CA THR A 434 23.67 -0.96 -17.06
C THR A 434 24.31 -2.35 -17.15
N CYS A 435 24.54 -3.04 -16.01
CA CYS A 435 25.20 -4.34 -16.00
C CYS A 435 24.39 -5.49 -16.64
N ALA A 436 23.06 -5.39 -16.69
CA ALA A 436 22.17 -6.40 -17.30
C ALA A 436 21.47 -5.90 -18.58
N GLU A 437 21.87 -4.72 -19.07
CA GLU A 437 21.24 -3.97 -20.15
C GLU A 437 20.87 -4.77 -21.41
N PRO A 438 21.71 -5.69 -21.96
CA PRO A 438 21.33 -6.40 -23.17
C PRO A 438 20.21 -7.42 -22.96
N TYR A 439 20.15 -8.06 -21.79
CA TYR A 439 19.11 -9.05 -21.47
C TYR A 439 17.82 -8.36 -21.00
N THR A 440 17.92 -7.30 -20.19
CA THR A 440 16.76 -6.52 -19.75
C THR A 440 16.10 -5.77 -20.90
N ARG A 441 16.88 -5.22 -21.85
CA ARG A 441 16.34 -4.63 -23.08
C ARG A 441 15.59 -5.65 -23.94
N ARG A 442 16.14 -6.86 -24.10
CA ARG A 442 15.47 -7.94 -24.85
C ARG A 442 14.19 -8.40 -24.14
N ALA A 443 14.20 -8.48 -22.81
CA ALA A 443 13.04 -8.85 -22.01
C ALA A 443 11.91 -7.82 -22.16
N LEU A 444 12.21 -6.53 -21.98
CA LEU A 444 11.23 -5.45 -22.16
C LEU A 444 10.68 -5.38 -23.59
N MET A 445 11.53 -5.55 -24.61
CA MET A 445 11.07 -5.58 -26.00
C MET A 445 10.14 -6.77 -26.28
N THR A 446 10.40 -7.91 -25.66
CA THR A 446 9.56 -9.11 -25.75
C THR A 446 8.20 -8.87 -25.10
N GLU A 447 8.19 -8.20 -23.96
CA GLU A 447 7.00 -7.84 -23.21
C GLU A 447 6.15 -6.79 -23.94
N MET A 448 6.77 -5.72 -24.44
CA MET A 448 6.12 -4.71 -25.29
C MET A 448 5.54 -5.33 -26.55
N ALA A 449 6.25 -6.27 -27.18
CA ALA A 449 5.72 -7.01 -28.32
C ALA A 449 4.49 -7.85 -27.93
N THR A 450 4.52 -8.50 -26.76
CA THR A 450 3.41 -9.30 -26.24
C THR A 450 2.18 -8.43 -25.93
N GLY A 451 2.36 -7.30 -25.27
CA GLY A 451 1.30 -6.32 -24.99
C GLY A 451 0.75 -5.65 -26.26
N CYS A 452 1.60 -5.39 -27.25
CA CYS A 452 1.16 -4.88 -28.55
C CYS A 452 0.28 -5.91 -29.28
N LEU A 453 0.67 -7.20 -29.27
CA LEU A 453 -0.12 -8.27 -29.87
C LEU A 453 -1.49 -8.47 -29.19
N SER A 454 -1.58 -8.26 -27.87
CA SER A 454 -2.86 -8.32 -27.15
C SER A 454 -3.76 -7.13 -27.48
N LEU A 455 -3.21 -5.90 -27.53
CA LEU A 455 -3.96 -4.69 -27.89
C LEU A 455 -4.47 -4.73 -29.34
N LEU A 456 -3.73 -5.40 -30.23
CA LEU A 456 -4.09 -5.55 -31.64
C LEU A 456 -5.38 -6.36 -31.88
N GLN A 457 -5.78 -7.21 -30.92
CA GLN A 457 -7.06 -7.92 -30.96
C GLN A 457 -8.25 -6.97 -30.74
N VAL A 458 -8.06 -5.92 -29.93
CA VAL A 458 -9.12 -4.99 -29.50
C VAL A 458 -9.36 -3.88 -30.54
N LEU A 459 -8.41 -3.65 -31.46
CA LEU A 459 -8.51 -2.57 -32.43
C LEU A 459 -9.65 -2.80 -33.46
N PRO A 460 -10.58 -1.85 -33.67
CA PRO A 460 -11.74 -2.02 -34.56
C PRO A 460 -11.40 -1.98 -36.07
N GLY A 461 -10.13 -1.83 -36.45
CA GLY A 461 -9.69 -1.79 -37.86
C GLY A 461 -9.55 -3.18 -38.52
N ASN A 462 -9.81 -3.25 -39.83
CA ASN A 462 -9.68 -4.45 -40.67
C ASN A 462 -8.19 -4.74 -41.02
N PHE A 463 -7.33 -4.88 -40.02
CA PHE A 463 -5.91 -5.27 -40.21
C PHE A 463 -5.77 -6.80 -40.17
N GLY A 464 -6.28 -7.47 -41.20
CA GLY A 464 -6.45 -8.94 -41.22
C GLY A 464 -5.18 -9.75 -40.96
N PHE A 465 -4.04 -9.36 -41.56
CA PHE A 465 -2.75 -10.04 -41.35
C PHE A 465 -2.18 -9.80 -39.96
N LEU A 466 -2.31 -8.57 -39.43
CA LEU A 466 -1.79 -8.21 -38.11
C LEU A 466 -2.58 -8.90 -36.98
N LYS A 467 -3.92 -9.00 -37.11
CA LYS A 467 -4.76 -9.72 -36.14
C LYS A 467 -4.46 -11.21 -36.05
N PHE A 468 -3.90 -11.83 -37.09
CA PHE A 468 -3.49 -13.25 -37.06
C PHE A 468 -2.36 -13.50 -36.06
N LEU A 469 -1.45 -12.54 -35.87
CA LEU A 469 -0.32 -12.67 -34.94
C LEU A 469 -0.74 -12.71 -33.47
N GLY A 470 -1.88 -12.09 -33.13
CA GLY A 470 -2.41 -12.08 -31.78
C GLY A 470 -3.31 -13.27 -31.46
N LYS A 471 -3.84 -14.00 -32.44
CA LYS A 471 -4.85 -15.05 -32.20
C LYS A 471 -4.27 -16.27 -31.47
N THR A 472 -5.10 -16.87 -30.62
CA THR A 472 -4.85 -18.20 -30.06
C THR A 472 -5.08 -19.26 -31.13
N PHE A 473 -4.07 -20.10 -31.40
CA PHE A 473 -4.16 -21.14 -32.42
C PHE A 473 -4.84 -22.40 -31.88
N PHE A 474 -4.47 -22.82 -30.67
CA PHE A 474 -5.05 -23.97 -29.99
C PHE A 474 -5.25 -23.68 -28.50
N THR A 475 -6.39 -24.11 -27.95
CA THR A 475 -6.70 -24.02 -26.52
C THR A 475 -6.88 -25.43 -25.97
N VAL A 476 -6.01 -25.85 -25.06
CA VAL A 476 -6.04 -27.19 -24.45
C VAL A 476 -6.52 -27.04 -22.99
N PRO A 477 -7.72 -27.53 -22.64
CA PRO A 477 -8.16 -27.51 -21.24
C PRO A 477 -7.35 -28.52 -20.42
N VAL A 478 -6.72 -28.06 -19.36
CA VAL A 478 -6.00 -28.89 -18.37
C VAL A 478 -6.87 -28.99 -17.12
N GLY A 479 -7.76 -29.98 -17.12
CA GLY A 479 -8.73 -30.19 -16.04
C GLY A 479 -9.87 -29.17 -16.03
N HIS A 480 -10.51 -28.98 -14.87
CA HIS A 480 -11.67 -28.07 -14.71
C HIS A 480 -11.29 -26.61 -14.43
N PHE A 481 -10.02 -26.30 -14.14
CA PHE A 481 -9.62 -24.99 -13.62
C PHE A 481 -8.70 -24.20 -14.56
N PHE A 482 -7.96 -24.84 -15.46
CA PHE A 482 -6.94 -24.18 -16.26
C PHE A 482 -7.10 -24.49 -17.74
N VAL A 483 -6.80 -23.50 -18.58
CA VAL A 483 -6.74 -23.63 -20.04
C VAL A 483 -5.37 -23.16 -20.51
N ILE A 484 -4.67 -24.01 -21.26
CA ILE A 484 -3.41 -23.66 -21.90
C ILE A 484 -3.71 -23.09 -23.29
N ASN A 485 -3.23 -21.88 -23.56
CA ASN A 485 -3.40 -21.23 -24.85
C ASN A 485 -2.08 -21.24 -25.63
N VAL A 486 -2.07 -21.90 -26.79
CA VAL A 486 -0.92 -21.93 -27.70
C VAL A 486 -1.06 -20.78 -28.70
N SER A 487 -0.17 -19.80 -28.61
CA SER A 487 -0.18 -18.56 -29.40
C SER A 487 1.24 -18.02 -29.62
N ILE A 488 1.45 -17.09 -30.56
CA ILE A 488 2.75 -16.39 -30.68
C ILE A 488 3.13 -15.65 -29.38
N PRO A 489 2.19 -14.94 -28.71
CA PRO A 489 2.41 -14.41 -27.36
C PRO A 489 2.94 -15.44 -26.34
N CYS A 490 2.51 -16.70 -26.42
CA CYS A 490 3.01 -17.79 -25.56
C CYS A 490 4.50 -18.11 -25.81
N LEU A 491 4.96 -18.10 -27.07
CA LEU A 491 6.39 -18.26 -27.40
C LEU A 491 7.24 -17.09 -26.88
N LEU A 492 6.72 -15.87 -26.98
CA LEU A 492 7.37 -14.68 -26.41
C LEU A 492 7.46 -14.77 -24.88
N PHE A 493 6.41 -15.24 -24.21
CA PHE A 493 6.41 -15.44 -22.76
C PHE A 493 7.40 -16.54 -22.31
N LEU A 494 7.52 -17.64 -23.07
CA LEU A 494 8.56 -18.67 -22.83
C LEU A 494 9.98 -18.11 -23.05
N TYR A 495 10.16 -17.25 -24.06
CA TYR A 495 11.41 -16.54 -24.28
C TYR A 495 11.75 -15.58 -23.13
N LEU A 496 10.74 -14.93 -22.53
CA LEU A 496 10.90 -14.10 -21.34
C LEU A 496 11.42 -14.91 -20.14
N PHE A 497 10.85 -16.09 -19.86
CA PHE A 497 11.37 -17.01 -18.83
C PHE A 497 12.81 -17.44 -19.09
N TYR A 498 13.14 -17.73 -20.36
CA TYR A 498 14.52 -18.04 -20.74
C TYR A 498 15.47 -16.86 -20.45
N LEU A 499 15.06 -15.62 -20.72
CA LEU A 499 15.85 -14.43 -20.41
C LEU A 499 16.04 -14.25 -18.89
N PHE A 500 15.01 -14.48 -18.06
CA PHE A 500 15.16 -14.47 -16.59
C PHE A 500 16.14 -15.53 -16.09
N PHE A 501 16.05 -16.74 -16.63
CA PHE A 501 16.98 -17.81 -16.29
C PHE A 501 18.42 -17.44 -16.66
N ARG A 502 18.64 -16.85 -17.84
CA ARG A 502 19.97 -16.36 -18.25
C ARG A 502 20.47 -15.22 -17.36
N MET A 503 19.61 -14.29 -16.97
CA MET A 503 19.98 -13.22 -16.05
C MET A 503 20.40 -13.76 -14.67
N ALA A 504 19.70 -14.78 -14.15
CA ALA A 504 20.08 -15.44 -12.90
C ALA A 504 21.42 -16.20 -13.01
N GLN A 505 21.73 -16.77 -14.18
CA GLN A 505 22.99 -17.48 -14.42
C GLN A 505 24.22 -16.56 -14.45
N LEU A 506 24.08 -15.26 -14.76
CA LEU A 506 25.21 -14.33 -14.91
C LEU A 506 26.11 -14.23 -13.68
N ARG A 507 25.57 -14.45 -12.47
CA ARG A 507 26.32 -14.47 -11.21
C ARG A 507 26.17 -15.78 -10.44
N ASN A 508 26.01 -16.93 -11.11
CA ASN A 508 25.81 -18.23 -10.47
C ASN A 508 24.66 -18.21 -9.43
N PHE A 509 23.53 -17.58 -9.77
CA PHE A 509 22.37 -17.37 -8.89
C PHE A 509 22.60 -16.48 -7.65
N LYS A 510 23.83 -16.05 -7.37
CA LYS A 510 24.15 -15.16 -6.24
C LYS A 510 23.73 -13.73 -6.58
N GLY A 511 22.92 -13.12 -5.71
CA GLY A 511 22.45 -11.74 -5.91
C GLY A 511 21.40 -11.59 -7.00
N THR A 512 20.69 -12.67 -7.39
CA THR A 512 19.62 -12.62 -8.42
C THR A 512 18.55 -11.58 -8.10
N TYR A 513 18.24 -11.39 -6.81
CA TYR A 513 17.25 -10.42 -6.36
C TYR A 513 17.63 -8.96 -6.67
N CYS A 514 18.93 -8.61 -6.72
CA CYS A 514 19.39 -7.26 -7.04
C CYS A 514 19.04 -6.82 -8.47
N TYR A 515 18.80 -7.78 -9.38
CA TYR A 515 18.48 -7.51 -10.79
C TYR A 515 17.02 -7.84 -11.12
N LEU A 516 16.50 -8.96 -10.57
CA LEU A 516 15.14 -9.42 -10.86
C LEU A 516 14.08 -8.54 -10.19
N VAL A 517 14.31 -8.06 -8.97
CA VAL A 517 13.31 -7.28 -8.24
C VAL A 517 13.08 -5.89 -8.87
N PRO A 518 14.11 -5.11 -9.27
CA PRO A 518 13.91 -3.87 -10.02
C PRO A 518 13.27 -4.10 -11.40
N TYR A 519 13.62 -5.20 -12.08
CA TYR A 519 12.95 -5.58 -13.33
C TYR A 519 11.46 -5.83 -13.10
N LEU A 520 11.11 -6.53 -12.02
CA LEU A 520 9.73 -6.85 -11.71
C LEU A 520 8.88 -5.58 -11.52
N VAL A 521 9.44 -4.50 -10.95
CA VAL A 521 8.72 -3.20 -10.89
C VAL A 521 8.37 -2.69 -12.29
N CYS A 522 9.32 -2.72 -13.22
CA CYS A 522 9.09 -2.32 -14.61
C CYS A 522 8.04 -3.22 -15.29
N PHE A 523 8.14 -4.54 -15.08
CA PHE A 523 7.20 -5.55 -15.59
C PHE A 523 5.77 -5.29 -15.10
N MET A 524 5.58 -5.11 -13.79
CA MET A 524 4.25 -4.88 -13.23
C MET A 524 3.61 -3.59 -13.78
N TRP A 525 4.38 -2.52 -13.97
CA TRP A 525 3.88 -1.29 -14.60
C TRP A 525 3.53 -1.48 -16.08
N CYS A 526 4.35 -2.24 -16.82
CA CYS A 526 4.12 -2.55 -18.22
C CYS A 526 2.85 -3.39 -18.40
N GLU A 527 2.70 -4.51 -17.69
CA GLU A 527 1.49 -5.34 -17.72
C GLU A 527 0.24 -4.57 -17.29
N LEU A 528 0.33 -3.78 -16.21
CA LEU A 528 -0.77 -2.92 -15.78
C LEU A 528 -1.14 -1.89 -16.85
N SER A 529 -0.15 -1.33 -17.57
CA SER A 529 -0.42 -0.38 -18.66
C SER A 529 -1.21 -1.02 -19.78
N VAL A 530 -0.89 -2.26 -20.17
CA VAL A 530 -1.60 -3.01 -21.22
C VAL A 530 -3.04 -3.27 -20.80
N VAL A 531 -3.25 -3.73 -19.57
CA VAL A 531 -4.58 -4.00 -19.00
C VAL A 531 -5.45 -2.74 -18.96
N ILE A 532 -4.92 -1.61 -18.48
CA ILE A 532 -5.68 -0.35 -18.41
C ILE A 532 -5.92 0.21 -19.83
N LEU A 533 -4.98 0.03 -20.76
CA LEU A 533 -5.14 0.47 -22.16
C LEU A 533 -6.27 -0.27 -22.89
N GLN A 534 -6.50 -1.55 -22.60
CA GLN A 534 -7.61 -2.32 -23.19
C GLN A 534 -8.99 -1.73 -22.85
N GLU A 535 -9.11 -1.11 -21.68
CA GLU A 535 -10.35 -0.46 -21.20
C GLU A 535 -10.40 1.04 -21.53
N SER A 536 -9.37 1.57 -22.20
CA SER A 536 -9.27 3.00 -22.52
C SER A 536 -9.89 3.32 -23.87
N SER A 537 -10.51 4.51 -23.97
CA SER A 537 -10.96 5.03 -25.27
C SER A 537 -9.82 5.76 -25.98
N GLY A 538 -9.73 5.62 -27.30
CA GLY A 538 -8.71 6.33 -28.10
C GLY A 538 -8.80 7.86 -27.98
N ILE A 539 -10.03 8.39 -27.90
CA ILE A 539 -10.28 9.83 -27.66
C ILE A 539 -9.77 10.23 -26.27
N GLY A 540 -10.03 9.40 -25.25
CA GLY A 540 -9.52 9.62 -23.90
C GLY A 540 -7.99 9.60 -23.84
N LEU A 541 -7.33 8.74 -24.61
CA LEU A 541 -5.86 8.67 -24.67
C LEU A 541 -5.24 9.90 -25.34
N ILE A 542 -5.86 10.40 -26.42
CA ILE A 542 -5.47 11.66 -27.05
C ILE A 542 -5.69 12.82 -26.07
N ARG A 543 -6.82 12.85 -25.36
CA ARG A 543 -7.09 13.84 -24.33
C ARG A 543 -6.09 13.76 -23.17
N ALA A 544 -5.71 12.58 -22.71
CA ALA A 544 -4.75 12.40 -21.62
C ALA A 544 -3.36 12.88 -22.04
N SER A 545 -2.86 12.39 -23.18
CA SER A 545 -1.53 12.74 -23.69
C SER A 545 -1.38 14.24 -24.03
N ILE A 546 -2.32 14.79 -24.81
CA ILE A 546 -2.34 16.21 -25.17
C ILE A 546 -2.73 17.06 -23.97
N GLY A 547 -3.67 16.58 -23.15
CA GLY A 547 -4.15 17.28 -21.95
C GLY A 547 -3.07 17.45 -20.92
N TYR A 548 -2.28 16.43 -20.58
CA TYR A 548 -1.13 16.60 -19.67
C TYR A 548 -0.06 17.52 -20.26
N PHE A 549 0.22 17.39 -21.55
CA PHE A 549 1.17 18.27 -22.22
C PHE A 549 0.70 19.74 -22.23
N LEU A 550 -0.57 19.99 -22.55
CA LEU A 550 -1.18 21.32 -22.56
C LEU A 550 -1.43 21.85 -21.15
N PHE A 551 -1.74 21.00 -20.17
CA PHE A 551 -1.96 21.38 -18.77
C PHE A 551 -0.71 22.02 -18.18
N LEU A 552 0.48 21.51 -18.51
CA LEU A 552 1.76 22.14 -18.15
C LEU A 552 1.88 23.59 -18.64
N PHE A 553 1.26 23.94 -19.77
CA PHE A 553 1.24 25.30 -20.32
C PHE A 553 -0.02 26.11 -19.96
N ALA A 554 -1.14 25.44 -19.66
CA ALA A 554 -2.44 26.04 -19.40
C ALA A 554 -2.61 26.42 -17.92
N LEU A 555 -1.98 25.72 -16.98
CA LEU A 555 -2.08 25.99 -15.54
C LEU A 555 -1.68 27.44 -15.18
N PRO A 556 -0.58 28.00 -15.73
CA PRO A 556 -0.25 29.42 -15.52
C PRO A 556 -1.31 30.36 -16.09
N VAL A 557 -1.82 30.08 -17.29
CA VAL A 557 -2.82 30.92 -17.98
C VAL A 557 -4.18 30.88 -17.28
N LEU A 558 -4.60 29.70 -16.82
CA LEU A 558 -5.84 29.50 -16.08
C LEU A 558 -5.77 30.18 -14.71
N GLY A 559 -4.60 30.13 -14.05
CA GLY A 559 -4.33 30.89 -12.82
C GLY A 559 -4.50 32.40 -13.02
N VAL A 560 -3.91 32.96 -14.08
CA VAL A 560 -4.10 34.38 -14.43
C VAL A 560 -5.56 34.70 -14.75
N GLY A 561 -6.25 33.83 -15.49
CA GLY A 561 -7.66 34.01 -15.83
C GLY A 561 -8.59 34.00 -14.61
N ILE A 562 -8.38 33.07 -13.66
CA ILE A 562 -9.13 33.00 -12.40
C ILE A 562 -8.84 34.22 -11.54
N ALA A 563 -7.57 34.64 -11.42
CA ALA A 563 -7.20 35.84 -10.68
C ALA A 563 -7.88 37.10 -11.24
N LEU A 564 -7.95 37.23 -12.57
CA LEU A 564 -8.64 38.34 -13.23
C LEU A 564 -10.16 38.29 -13.00
N MET A 565 -10.78 37.11 -13.07
CA MET A 565 -12.21 36.95 -12.81
C MET A 565 -12.57 37.25 -11.35
N CYS A 566 -11.75 36.80 -10.40
CA CYS A 566 -11.86 37.16 -8.98
C CYS A 566 -11.70 38.67 -8.75
N LEU A 567 -10.74 39.32 -9.43
CA LEU A 567 -10.55 40.77 -9.36
C LEU A 567 -11.78 41.53 -9.85
N VAL A 568 -12.36 41.11 -10.99
CA VAL A 568 -13.57 41.73 -11.55
C VAL A 568 -14.77 41.53 -10.63
N HIS A 569 -14.97 40.32 -10.08
CA HIS A 569 -16.02 40.05 -9.11
C HIS A 569 -15.84 40.85 -7.81
N PHE A 570 -14.59 41.01 -7.35
CA PHE A 570 -14.25 41.81 -6.18
C PHE A 570 -14.54 43.30 -6.42
N ILE A 571 -14.16 43.86 -7.58
CA ILE A 571 -14.46 45.25 -7.95
C ILE A 571 -15.99 45.45 -8.05
N LYS A 572 -16.70 44.51 -8.68
CA LYS A 572 -18.16 44.56 -8.81
C LYS A 572 -18.88 44.47 -7.45
N TRP A 573 -18.35 43.67 -6.54
CA TRP A 573 -18.80 43.59 -5.15
C TRP A 573 -18.49 44.87 -4.36
N PHE A 574 -17.29 45.43 -4.52
CA PHE A 574 -16.83 46.65 -3.84
C PHE A 574 -17.63 47.89 -4.25
N VAL A 575 -17.97 48.04 -5.53
CA VAL A 575 -18.79 49.14 -6.04
C VAL A 575 -20.25 49.06 -5.55
N SER A 576 -20.71 47.88 -5.12
CA SER A 576 -22.08 47.64 -4.65
C SER A 576 -22.29 47.87 -3.14
N LEU A 577 -21.28 48.32 -2.40
CA LEU A 577 -21.33 48.41 -0.92
C LEU A 577 -21.52 49.85 -0.42
N GLU A 578 -22.53 50.05 0.44
CA GLU A 578 -22.73 51.28 1.22
C GLU A 578 -21.77 51.33 2.42
N LEU A 579 -21.30 52.54 2.79
CA LEU A 579 -20.24 52.81 3.78
C LEU A 579 -20.41 52.10 5.14
N VAL A 580 -21.64 51.84 5.56
CA VAL A 580 -21.96 51.15 6.83
C VAL A 580 -21.53 49.68 6.82
N LYS A 581 -21.59 49.02 5.65
CA LYS A 581 -21.18 47.61 5.49
C LYS A 581 -19.66 47.47 5.50
N ILE A 582 -18.93 48.49 5.03
CA ILE A 582 -17.45 48.53 5.04
C ILE A 582 -16.93 48.54 6.48
N VAL A 583 -17.54 49.34 7.37
CA VAL A 583 -17.15 49.39 8.80
C VAL A 583 -17.39 48.05 9.50
N VAL A 584 -18.54 47.40 9.25
CA VAL A 584 -18.85 46.10 9.83
C VAL A 584 -17.89 45.02 9.33
N THR A 585 -17.57 45.01 8.03
CA THR A 585 -16.56 44.08 7.49
C THR A 585 -15.15 44.37 8.00
N LEU A 586 -14.79 45.64 8.23
CA LEU A 586 -13.47 46.00 8.77
C LEU A 586 -13.31 45.56 10.23
N VAL A 587 -14.38 45.68 11.03
CA VAL A 587 -14.43 45.16 12.40
C VAL A 587 -14.40 43.63 12.42
N LEU A 588 -15.17 42.98 11.54
CA LEU A 588 -15.18 41.51 11.44
C LEU A 588 -13.86 40.94 10.92
N CYS A 589 -13.12 41.67 10.09
CA CYS A 589 -11.79 41.30 9.59
C CYS A 589 -10.64 41.67 10.55
N ALA A 590 -10.82 42.65 11.44
CA ALA A 590 -9.83 42.97 12.49
C ALA A 590 -9.74 41.89 13.57
N VAL A 591 -10.85 41.19 13.85
CA VAL A 591 -10.92 40.10 14.85
C VAL A 591 -9.99 38.92 14.50
N PRO A 592 -9.99 38.37 13.26
CA PRO A 592 -9.03 37.36 12.83
C PRO A 592 -7.57 37.82 12.84
N LEU A 593 -7.30 39.10 12.54
CA LEU A 593 -5.94 39.64 12.48
C LEU A 593 -5.32 39.80 13.87
N LEU A 594 -6.11 40.26 14.86
CA LEU A 594 -5.71 40.29 16.26
C LEU A 594 -5.53 38.87 16.84
N PHE A 595 -6.37 37.91 16.42
CA PHE A 595 -6.26 36.52 16.85
C PHE A 595 -5.08 35.76 16.21
N ARG A 596 -4.72 36.11 14.96
CA ARG A 596 -3.51 35.63 14.27
C ARG A 596 -2.23 36.18 14.90
N TRP A 597 -2.26 37.41 15.41
CA TRP A 597 -1.11 37.97 16.15
C TRP A 597 -0.88 37.21 17.48
N TRP A 598 -1.94 36.67 18.07
CA TRP A 598 -1.87 35.94 19.34
C TRP A 598 -1.51 34.45 19.18
N THR A 599 -1.77 33.84 18.02
CA THR A 599 -1.49 32.43 17.75
C THR A 599 -0.34 32.26 16.75
N LYS A 600 0.91 32.40 17.24
CA LYS A 600 2.12 31.96 16.51
C LYS A 600 2.19 30.44 16.45
N VAL A 601 1.33 29.80 15.66
CA VAL A 601 1.46 28.37 15.33
C VAL A 601 1.34 28.21 13.83
N ASN A 602 2.50 28.09 13.18
CA ASN A 602 2.61 27.76 11.77
C ASN A 602 2.42 26.24 11.61
N PHE A 603 1.34 25.81 10.95
CA PHE A 603 1.21 24.43 10.51
C PHE A 603 1.83 24.29 9.10
N SER A 604 2.91 23.53 9.01
CA SER A 604 3.66 23.32 7.78
C SER A 604 3.12 22.10 7.03
N VAL A 605 2.46 22.31 5.90
CA VAL A 605 2.11 21.22 4.96
C VAL A 605 3.38 20.53 4.42
N VAL A 606 4.54 21.20 4.47
CA VAL A 606 5.84 20.59 4.14
C VAL A 606 6.20 19.49 5.14
N GLU A 607 5.86 19.60 6.42
CA GLU A 607 6.01 18.50 7.39
C GLU A 607 5.01 17.37 7.15
N MET A 608 3.81 17.68 6.65
CA MET A 608 2.83 16.67 6.25
C MET A 608 3.25 15.92 4.97
N VAL A 609 3.81 16.60 3.97
CA VAL A 609 4.35 15.97 2.75
C VAL A 609 5.67 15.23 3.03
N LYS A 610 6.53 15.78 3.90
CA LYS A 610 7.73 15.10 4.43
C LYS A 610 7.37 13.89 5.30
N SER A 611 6.19 13.89 5.91
CA SER A 611 5.59 12.72 6.54
C SER A 611 5.10 11.71 5.49
N LEU A 612 4.48 12.16 4.38
CA LEU A 612 4.05 11.31 3.25
C LEU A 612 5.19 10.55 2.57
N THR A 613 6.36 11.16 2.43
CA THR A 613 7.54 10.48 1.87
C THR A 613 8.20 9.52 2.87
N ARG A 614 7.95 9.68 4.17
CA ARG A 614 8.42 8.77 5.20
C ARG A 614 7.69 7.42 5.05
N SER A 615 8.43 6.32 5.22
CA SER A 615 7.89 4.96 5.03
C SER A 615 6.62 4.65 5.84
N SER A 616 6.37 5.41 6.91
CA SER A 616 5.17 5.31 7.72
C SER A 616 3.85 5.50 6.96
N ILE A 617 3.74 6.36 5.94
CA ILE A 617 2.41 6.60 5.31
C ILE A 617 1.99 5.47 4.38
N VAL A 618 2.91 4.95 3.57
CA VAL A 618 2.64 3.76 2.75
C VAL A 618 2.26 2.57 3.64
N LYS A 619 2.98 2.38 4.76
CA LYS A 619 2.62 1.38 5.78
C LYS A 619 1.21 1.59 6.32
N LEU A 620 0.86 2.83 6.70
CA LEU A 620 -0.47 3.15 7.19
C LEU A 620 -1.54 2.84 6.13
N ILE A 621 -1.37 3.31 4.89
CA ILE A 621 -2.32 3.06 3.79
C ILE A 621 -2.53 1.55 3.62
N LEU A 622 -1.47 0.76 3.54
CA LEU A 622 -1.56 -0.69 3.37
C LEU A 622 -2.20 -1.40 4.56
N VAL A 623 -1.91 -0.97 5.80
CA VAL A 623 -2.55 -1.50 7.02
C VAL A 623 -4.05 -1.17 7.06
N TRP A 624 -4.44 0.03 6.63
CA TRP A 624 -5.85 0.40 6.53
C TRP A 624 -6.57 -0.39 5.43
N ILE A 625 -5.94 -0.55 4.26
CA ILE A 625 -6.51 -1.36 3.17
C ILE A 625 -6.69 -2.82 3.63
N THR A 626 -5.68 -3.43 4.25
CA THR A 626 -5.79 -4.82 4.74
C THR A 626 -6.89 -4.95 5.79
N ALA A 627 -6.99 -4.01 6.74
CA ALA A 627 -8.06 -3.99 7.74
C ALA A 627 -9.45 -3.85 7.11
N VAL A 628 -9.62 -2.96 6.12
CA VAL A 628 -10.88 -2.78 5.40
C VAL A 628 -11.26 -4.04 4.61
N VAL A 629 -10.30 -4.66 3.91
CA VAL A 629 -10.54 -5.91 3.15
C VAL A 629 -10.93 -7.05 4.09
N LEU A 630 -10.25 -7.21 5.24
CA LEU A 630 -10.59 -8.22 6.23
C LEU A 630 -11.97 -7.98 6.85
N PHE A 631 -12.30 -6.73 7.15
CA PHE A 631 -13.62 -6.34 7.65
C PHE A 631 -14.71 -6.65 6.63
N CYS A 632 -14.49 -6.30 5.36
CA CYS A 632 -15.42 -6.60 4.27
C CYS A 632 -15.57 -8.10 4.05
N TRP A 633 -14.47 -8.86 4.10
CA TRP A 633 -14.51 -10.32 4.00
C TRP A 633 -15.36 -10.93 5.11
N PHE A 634 -15.16 -10.50 6.37
CA PHE A 634 -15.95 -10.97 7.51
C PHE A 634 -17.42 -10.58 7.39
N TYR A 635 -17.70 -9.34 6.95
CA TYR A 635 -19.06 -8.85 6.76
C TYR A 635 -19.78 -9.59 5.63
N VAL A 636 -19.16 -9.74 4.47
CA VAL A 636 -19.72 -10.46 3.31
C VAL A 636 -19.98 -11.91 3.67
N TYR A 637 -19.01 -12.60 4.29
CA TYR A 637 -19.17 -13.98 4.75
C TYR A 637 -20.32 -14.16 5.76
N ARG A 638 -20.57 -13.16 6.63
CA ARG A 638 -21.71 -13.17 7.56
C ARG A 638 -23.04 -12.79 6.90
N SER A 639 -22.99 -11.97 5.84
CA SER A 639 -24.17 -11.48 5.12
C SER A 639 -24.67 -12.45 4.05
N GLU A 640 -23.80 -13.35 3.55
CA GLU A 640 -24.23 -14.47 2.71
C GLU A 640 -25.10 -15.42 3.55
N GLY A 641 -26.42 -15.28 3.38
CA GLY A 641 -27.41 -16.20 3.90
C GLY A 641 -27.31 -17.60 3.28
N MET A 642 -28.27 -18.46 3.62
CA MET A 642 -28.31 -19.85 3.18
C MET A 642 -28.17 -20.00 1.65
N LYS A 643 -27.47 -21.04 1.21
CA LYS A 643 -27.36 -21.38 -0.22
C LYS A 643 -28.76 -21.60 -0.79
N VAL A 644 -29.13 -20.80 -1.80
CA VAL A 644 -30.45 -20.85 -2.42
C VAL A 644 -30.47 -21.92 -3.52
N TYR A 645 -31.44 -22.84 -3.48
CA TYR A 645 -31.58 -23.91 -4.47
C TYR A 645 -32.81 -23.68 -5.35
N ASN A 646 -32.64 -23.69 -6.68
CA ASN A 646 -33.78 -23.68 -7.60
C ASN A 646 -34.53 -25.02 -7.48
N SER A 647 -35.79 -24.94 -7.05
CA SER A 647 -36.63 -26.12 -6.80
C SER A 647 -37.83 -26.15 -7.71
N THR A 648 -38.18 -27.33 -8.22
CA THR A 648 -39.39 -27.58 -9.03
C THR A 648 -40.64 -27.82 -8.18
N LEU A 649 -40.59 -27.51 -6.87
CA LEU A 649 -41.68 -27.71 -5.94
C LEU A 649 -42.92 -26.88 -6.32
N THR A 650 -44.03 -27.55 -6.59
CA THR A 650 -45.30 -26.90 -6.94
C THR A 650 -46.07 -26.45 -5.70
N TRP A 651 -46.91 -25.42 -5.83
CA TRP A 651 -47.77 -24.95 -4.73
C TRP A 651 -48.63 -26.07 -4.14
N ASN A 652 -49.20 -26.95 -4.99
CA ASN A 652 -50.06 -28.04 -4.52
C ASN A 652 -49.30 -29.02 -3.62
N GLN A 653 -48.04 -29.33 -3.94
CA GLN A 653 -47.19 -30.19 -3.11
C GLN A 653 -46.84 -29.51 -1.78
N TYR A 654 -46.50 -28.22 -1.83
CA TYR A 654 -46.23 -27.44 -0.62
C TYR A 654 -47.46 -27.32 0.27
N ALA A 655 -48.61 -26.92 -0.27
CA ALA A 655 -49.86 -26.74 0.47
C ALA A 655 -50.40 -28.05 1.06
N PHE A 656 -50.13 -29.19 0.41
CA PHE A 656 -50.47 -30.49 0.95
C PHE A 656 -49.66 -30.85 2.20
N LEU A 657 -48.36 -30.54 2.22
CA LEU A 657 -47.46 -30.86 3.34
C LEU A 657 -47.47 -29.79 4.45
N CYS A 658 -47.54 -28.52 4.08
CA CYS A 658 -47.33 -27.36 4.96
C CYS A 658 -48.59 -26.50 5.15
N GLY A 659 -49.70 -26.84 4.51
CA GLY A 659 -50.92 -26.03 4.54
C GLY A 659 -51.94 -26.39 5.62
N PRO A 660 -53.16 -25.83 5.54
CA PRO A 660 -54.19 -25.94 6.57
C PRO A 660 -54.62 -27.37 6.94
N ARG A 661 -54.48 -28.32 6.01
CA ARG A 661 -54.80 -29.73 6.26
C ARG A 661 -53.85 -30.36 7.28
N SER A 662 -52.55 -30.15 7.13
CA SER A 662 -51.52 -30.70 8.03
C SER A 662 -51.61 -30.14 9.44
N TRP A 663 -52.01 -28.87 9.59
CA TRP A 663 -52.23 -28.24 10.90
C TRP A 663 -53.37 -28.92 11.67
N LYS A 664 -54.42 -29.32 10.94
CA LYS A 664 -55.59 -30.01 11.50
C LYS A 664 -55.28 -31.46 11.87
N GLU A 665 -54.39 -32.14 11.13
CA GLU A 665 -54.06 -33.55 11.37
C GLU A 665 -53.02 -33.77 12.48
N THR A 666 -52.07 -32.86 12.71
CA THR A 666 -50.98 -33.07 13.68
C THR A 666 -50.87 -31.96 14.74
N ASN A 667 -50.19 -30.85 14.43
CA ASN A 667 -50.15 -29.58 15.17
C ASN A 667 -49.39 -28.58 14.28
N MET A 668 -49.74 -27.29 14.34
CA MET A 668 -49.07 -26.23 13.59
C MET A 668 -47.56 -26.20 13.86
N ALA A 669 -47.14 -26.22 15.12
CA ALA A 669 -45.71 -26.17 15.47
C ALA A 669 -44.90 -27.35 14.90
N ARG A 670 -45.46 -28.57 14.94
CA ARG A 670 -44.83 -29.76 14.35
C ARG A 670 -44.75 -29.67 12.83
N THR A 671 -45.80 -29.11 12.20
CA THR A 671 -45.81 -28.85 10.76
C THR A 671 -44.74 -27.82 10.38
N GLN A 672 -44.54 -26.76 11.18
CA GLN A 672 -43.50 -25.75 10.93
C GLN A 672 -42.09 -26.34 11.01
N ILE A 673 -41.82 -27.21 11.99
CA ILE A 673 -40.53 -27.91 12.12
C ILE A 673 -40.29 -28.84 10.92
N LEU A 674 -41.32 -29.53 10.42
CA LEU A 674 -41.18 -30.37 9.24
C LEU A 674 -40.94 -29.51 7.98
N CYS A 675 -41.66 -28.41 7.85
CA CYS A 675 -41.59 -27.52 6.71
C CYS A 675 -40.33 -26.65 6.69
N SER A 676 -39.64 -26.45 7.82
CA SER A 676 -38.36 -25.74 7.85
C SER A 676 -37.26 -26.46 7.07
N HIS A 677 -37.41 -27.76 6.78
CA HIS A 677 -36.50 -28.47 5.87
C HIS A 677 -36.55 -27.97 4.41
N LEU A 678 -37.58 -27.21 4.04
CA LEU A 678 -37.71 -26.59 2.71
C LEU A 678 -37.11 -25.17 2.68
N GLU A 679 -36.48 -24.71 3.77
CA GLU A 679 -35.88 -23.38 3.84
C GLU A 679 -34.72 -23.23 2.85
N GLY A 680 -34.66 -22.08 2.16
CA GLY A 680 -33.65 -21.79 1.12
C GLY A 680 -34.00 -22.32 -0.28
N HIS A 681 -35.15 -22.99 -0.48
CA HIS A 681 -35.62 -23.35 -1.81
C HIS A 681 -36.22 -22.12 -2.52
N ARG A 682 -35.73 -21.80 -3.72
CA ARG A 682 -36.34 -20.83 -4.64
C ARG A 682 -37.40 -21.54 -5.47
N VAL A 683 -38.63 -21.04 -5.38
CA VAL A 683 -39.80 -21.59 -6.06
C VAL A 683 -40.42 -20.53 -6.97
N THR A 684 -41.12 -20.99 -7.99
CA THR A 684 -41.89 -20.17 -8.93
C THR A 684 -43.32 -20.67 -8.98
N TRP A 685 -44.27 -19.85 -8.56
CA TRP A 685 -45.69 -20.21 -8.50
C TRP A 685 -46.56 -19.21 -9.24
N THR A 686 -47.75 -19.65 -9.62
CA THR A 686 -48.77 -18.82 -10.25
C THR A 686 -49.93 -18.60 -9.29
N GLY A 687 -50.46 -17.38 -9.27
CA GLY A 687 -51.53 -16.99 -8.36
C GLY A 687 -52.36 -15.83 -8.91
N ARG A 688 -53.54 -15.63 -8.32
CA ARG A 688 -54.42 -14.49 -8.63
C ARG A 688 -54.12 -13.35 -7.66
N PHE A 689 -53.78 -12.20 -8.19
CA PHE A 689 -53.55 -10.99 -7.41
C PHE A 689 -54.86 -10.51 -6.76
N LYS A 690 -54.90 -10.39 -5.43
CA LYS A 690 -56.05 -9.85 -4.70
C LYS A 690 -55.90 -8.33 -4.52
N TYR A 691 -54.88 -7.91 -3.77
CA TYR A 691 -54.58 -6.50 -3.54
C TYR A 691 -53.12 -6.31 -3.14
N VAL A 692 -52.66 -5.06 -3.21
CA VAL A 692 -51.37 -4.62 -2.70
C VAL A 692 -51.60 -3.52 -1.66
N ARG A 693 -50.80 -3.52 -0.60
CA ARG A 693 -50.78 -2.43 0.38
C ARG A 693 -49.34 -2.01 0.68
N VAL A 694 -49.17 -0.76 1.08
CA VAL A 694 -47.89 -0.28 1.61
C VAL A 694 -47.81 -0.69 3.08
N THR A 695 -46.72 -1.35 3.48
CA THR A 695 -46.48 -1.74 4.88
C THR A 695 -45.58 -0.76 5.61
N GLU A 696 -44.51 -0.35 4.96
CA GLU A 696 -43.50 0.54 5.52
C GLU A 696 -43.09 1.56 4.46
N ILE A 697 -42.92 2.81 4.89
CA ILE A 697 -42.36 3.90 4.09
C ILE A 697 -41.07 4.31 4.80
N ASP A 698 -39.94 4.13 4.13
CA ASP A 698 -38.64 4.52 4.63
C ASP A 698 -38.17 5.78 3.88
N ASN A 699 -38.05 6.89 4.60
CA ASN A 699 -37.51 8.15 4.08
C ASN A 699 -36.41 8.64 5.03
N SER A 700 -35.18 8.19 4.75
CA SER A 700 -33.99 8.54 5.50
C SER A 700 -33.69 10.05 5.44
N ALA A 701 -33.94 10.69 4.29
CA ALA A 701 -33.74 12.13 4.10
C ALA A 701 -34.70 12.97 4.97
N GLU A 702 -35.97 12.59 5.02
CA GLU A 702 -36.98 13.24 5.88
C GLU A 702 -36.67 13.01 7.36
N SER A 703 -36.24 11.80 7.73
CA SER A 703 -35.82 11.45 9.10
C SER A 703 -34.62 12.29 9.57
N ALA A 704 -33.66 12.54 8.68
CA ALA A 704 -32.50 13.38 8.94
C ALA A 704 -32.89 14.85 9.18
N ILE A 705 -33.74 15.39 8.32
CA ILE A 705 -34.21 16.77 8.39
C ILE A 705 -35.03 16.99 9.66
N ASN A 706 -35.81 16.00 10.09
CA ASN A 706 -36.59 16.05 11.33
C ASN A 706 -35.73 16.09 12.61
N MET A 707 -34.45 15.73 12.55
CA MET A 707 -33.53 15.92 13.69
C MET A 707 -32.98 17.35 13.81
N LEU A 708 -33.13 18.18 12.77
CA LEU A 708 -32.66 19.57 12.78
C LEU A 708 -33.70 20.51 13.41
N PRO A 709 -33.28 21.67 13.97
CA PRO A 709 -34.22 22.70 14.42
C PRO A 709 -35.18 23.12 13.30
N LEU A 710 -36.45 23.35 13.62
CA LEU A 710 -37.55 23.56 12.66
C LEU A 710 -37.22 24.57 11.54
N PHE A 711 -36.54 25.67 11.86
CA PHE A 711 -36.16 26.68 10.87
C PHE A 711 -35.18 26.16 9.81
N ILE A 712 -34.15 25.42 10.24
CA ILE A 712 -33.15 24.81 9.33
C ILE A 712 -33.79 23.63 8.61
N GLY A 713 -34.62 22.85 9.32
CA GLY A 713 -35.33 21.70 8.76
C GLY A 713 -36.27 22.10 7.62
N ASP A 714 -37.08 23.14 7.80
CA ASP A 714 -38.01 23.61 6.76
C ASP A 714 -37.30 24.22 5.55
N TRP A 715 -36.19 24.96 5.79
CA TRP A 715 -35.36 25.46 4.71
C TRP A 715 -34.73 24.32 3.89
N MET A 716 -34.13 23.33 4.56
CA MET A 716 -33.56 22.13 3.91
C MET A 716 -34.62 21.31 3.18
N ARG A 717 -35.83 21.19 3.77
CA ARG A 717 -36.96 20.48 3.17
C ARG A 717 -37.42 21.11 1.87
N CYS A 718 -37.36 22.44 1.75
CA CYS A 718 -37.66 23.14 0.50
C CYS A 718 -36.49 23.19 -0.48
N LEU A 719 -35.24 23.14 0.00
CA LEU A 719 -34.06 23.16 -0.87
C LEU A 719 -33.90 21.84 -1.64
N TYR A 720 -34.11 20.71 -0.97
CA TYR A 720 -33.93 19.38 -1.56
C TYR A 720 -35.24 18.68 -1.92
N GLY A 721 -36.37 19.19 -1.45
CA GLY A 721 -37.70 18.62 -1.69
C GLY A 721 -38.47 19.40 -2.74
N GLU A 722 -39.76 19.11 -2.83
CA GLU A 722 -40.69 19.75 -3.77
C GLU A 722 -41.72 20.57 -3.00
N THR A 723 -42.09 21.72 -3.54
CA THR A 723 -43.20 22.52 -3.02
C THR A 723 -44.52 21.87 -3.41
N TYR A 724 -45.50 21.83 -2.49
CA TYR A 724 -46.84 21.44 -2.89
C TYR A 724 -47.39 22.42 -3.96
N PRO A 725 -48.08 21.93 -5.00
CA PRO A 725 -48.65 22.77 -6.04
C PRO A 725 -49.77 23.67 -5.48
N LEU A 726 -49.97 24.82 -6.11
CA LEU A 726 -51.07 25.74 -5.81
C LEU A 726 -52.36 25.25 -6.50
N CYS A 727 -53.50 25.33 -5.82
CA CYS A 727 -54.80 24.90 -6.36
C CYS A 727 -55.32 25.96 -7.32
N ASP A 728 -54.92 25.90 -8.59
CA ASP A 728 -55.45 26.78 -9.63
C ASP A 728 -56.51 26.01 -10.46
N PRO A 729 -57.74 26.52 -10.66
CA PRO A 729 -58.81 25.79 -11.35
C PRO A 729 -58.62 25.57 -12.88
N LYS A 730 -57.42 25.78 -13.45
CA LYS A 730 -57.19 25.68 -14.91
C LYS A 730 -56.12 24.64 -15.26
N ASN A 731 -56.55 23.57 -15.95
CA ASN A 731 -55.73 22.50 -16.53
C ASN A 731 -54.70 21.88 -15.58
N VAL A 732 -55.19 21.21 -14.53
CA VAL A 732 -54.35 20.52 -13.53
C VAL A 732 -54.51 19.01 -13.70
N THR A 733 -53.43 18.25 -13.54
CA THR A 733 -53.50 16.78 -13.54
C THR A 733 -54.19 16.29 -12.26
N MET A 734 -54.85 15.12 -12.30
CA MET A 734 -55.54 14.56 -11.13
C MET A 734 -54.59 14.42 -9.91
N GLU A 735 -53.31 14.14 -10.17
CA GLU A 735 -52.26 14.00 -9.14
C GLU A 735 -51.94 15.35 -8.46
N GLU A 736 -51.83 16.43 -9.24
CA GLU A 736 -51.57 17.78 -8.72
C GLU A 736 -52.76 18.33 -7.92
N GLU A 737 -53.99 18.00 -8.31
CA GLU A 737 -55.19 18.38 -7.56
C GLU A 737 -55.24 17.68 -6.19
N GLU A 738 -54.92 16.39 -6.14
CA GLU A 738 -54.80 15.63 -4.89
C GLU A 738 -53.68 16.17 -3.99
N LEU A 739 -52.51 16.46 -4.55
CA LEU A 739 -51.38 17.05 -3.84
C LEU A 739 -51.69 18.44 -3.28
N CYS A 740 -52.42 19.27 -4.02
CA CYS A 740 -52.82 20.56 -3.51
C CYS A 740 -53.87 20.45 -2.39
N ARG A 741 -54.83 19.51 -2.47
CA ARG A 741 -55.75 19.25 -1.34
C ARG A 741 -55.00 18.81 -0.09
N LEU A 742 -53.96 17.99 -0.25
CA LEU A 742 -53.08 17.60 0.85
C LEU A 742 -52.33 18.81 1.44
N LYS A 743 -51.97 19.81 0.63
CA LYS A 743 -51.30 21.02 1.14
C LYS A 743 -52.09 21.70 2.27
N TYR A 744 -53.41 21.80 2.14
CA TYR A 744 -54.26 22.40 3.19
C TYR A 744 -54.27 21.63 4.50
N LEU A 745 -53.94 20.34 4.48
CA LEU A 745 -53.86 19.49 5.66
C LEU A 745 -52.44 19.43 6.26
N THR A 746 -51.42 19.88 5.51
CA THR A 746 -50.01 19.77 5.90
C THR A 746 -49.49 21.07 6.52
N LYS A 747 -48.67 20.95 7.57
CA LYS A 747 -48.04 22.10 8.25
C LYS A 747 -46.87 22.70 7.46
N HIS A 748 -46.22 21.91 6.61
CA HIS A 748 -45.03 22.33 5.85
C HIS A 748 -45.39 22.73 4.41
N ASN A 749 -44.65 23.67 3.83
CA ASN A 749 -44.87 24.14 2.44
C ASN A 749 -44.22 23.24 1.39
N CYS A 750 -43.22 22.45 1.78
CA CYS A 750 -42.49 21.54 0.91
C CYS A 750 -42.50 20.13 1.49
N HIS A 751 -42.35 19.12 0.63
CA HIS A 751 -42.30 17.70 1.00
C HIS A 751 -41.09 17.01 0.37
N MET A 752 -40.62 15.93 1.02
CA MET A 752 -39.44 15.17 0.58
C MET A 752 -39.81 13.80 0.00
N LYS A 753 -41.04 13.65 -0.49
CA LYS A 753 -41.63 12.36 -0.90
C LYS A 753 -40.96 11.71 -2.12
N MET A 754 -40.17 12.45 -2.90
CA MET A 754 -39.31 11.88 -3.95
C MET A 754 -38.32 10.82 -3.39
N PHE A 755 -37.88 10.98 -2.14
CA PHE A 755 -36.94 10.08 -1.48
C PHE A 755 -37.61 8.92 -0.73
N ASP A 756 -38.94 8.79 -0.79
CA ASP A 756 -39.67 7.69 -0.16
C ASP A 756 -39.32 6.35 -0.82
N ARG A 757 -38.90 5.38 0.00
CA ARG A 757 -38.79 3.97 -0.38
C ARG A 757 -39.93 3.18 0.23
N TYR A 758 -40.77 2.60 -0.63
CA TYR A 758 -41.93 1.84 -0.21
C TYR A 758 -41.60 0.35 -0.06
N LYS A 759 -42.08 -0.27 1.01
CA LYS A 759 -42.23 -1.72 1.11
C LYS A 759 -43.70 -2.07 0.92
N PHE A 760 -43.94 -3.04 0.06
CA PHE A 760 -45.28 -3.49 -0.30
C PHE A 760 -45.56 -4.87 0.28
N GLU A 761 -46.81 -5.13 0.62
CA GLU A 761 -47.33 -6.43 0.94
C GLU A 761 -48.43 -6.77 -0.05
N ILE A 762 -48.24 -7.88 -0.74
CA ILE A 762 -49.09 -8.34 -1.83
C ILE A 762 -49.78 -9.60 -1.36
N THR A 763 -51.11 -9.61 -1.43
CA THR A 763 -51.89 -10.80 -1.11
C THR A 763 -52.25 -11.51 -2.41
N VAL A 764 -51.83 -12.77 -2.52
CA VAL A 764 -52.02 -13.61 -3.71
C VAL A 764 -52.89 -14.80 -3.34
N GLY A 765 -54.04 -14.92 -4.03
CA GLY A 765 -54.91 -16.08 -3.94
C GLY A 765 -54.37 -17.22 -4.80
N MET A 766 -54.17 -18.37 -4.19
CA MET A 766 -53.57 -19.51 -4.88
C MET A 766 -54.62 -20.39 -5.57
N PRO A 767 -54.38 -20.85 -6.82
CA PRO A 767 -55.31 -21.72 -7.50
C PRO A 767 -55.31 -23.11 -6.84
N PHE A 768 -56.48 -23.55 -6.35
CA PHE A 768 -56.67 -24.90 -5.84
C PHE A 768 -57.41 -25.74 -6.88
N SER A 769 -56.77 -26.78 -7.41
CA SER A 769 -57.43 -27.70 -8.36
C SER A 769 -58.23 -28.73 -7.59
N SER A 770 -59.49 -28.45 -7.26
CA SER A 770 -60.41 -29.49 -6.77
C SER A 770 -60.79 -30.40 -7.94
N LYS A 771 -60.55 -31.72 -7.81
CA LYS A 771 -60.90 -32.72 -8.84
C LYS A 771 -62.41 -32.91 -9.05
N ASN A 772 -63.27 -32.29 -8.25
CA ASN A 772 -64.72 -32.36 -8.42
C ASN A 772 -65.29 -30.95 -8.70
N GLY A 773 -65.67 -30.73 -9.96
CA GLY A 773 -66.09 -29.45 -10.54
C GLY A 773 -67.45 -28.89 -10.09
N THR A 774 -67.84 -29.05 -8.83
CA THR A 774 -69.08 -28.45 -8.29
C THR A 774 -68.87 -27.94 -6.89
N LYS A 775 -68.29 -26.73 -6.79
CA LYS A 775 -68.49 -25.71 -5.73
C LYS A 775 -67.62 -24.50 -6.07
N SER A 776 -68.20 -23.52 -6.77
CA SER A 776 -67.60 -22.20 -7.01
C SER A 776 -67.87 -21.24 -5.84
N VAL A 777 -67.61 -21.67 -4.59
CA VAL A 777 -67.78 -20.87 -3.37
C VAL A 777 -66.72 -21.22 -2.33
N GLU A 778 -65.44 -21.10 -2.69
CA GLU A 778 -64.32 -21.07 -1.71
C GLU A 778 -63.26 -20.02 -2.11
N GLU A 779 -63.65 -18.94 -2.80
CA GLU A 779 -62.70 -17.87 -3.23
C GLU A 779 -62.25 -16.96 -2.06
N ASP A 780 -62.88 -17.06 -0.88
CA ASP A 780 -62.66 -16.18 0.28
C ASP A 780 -62.08 -16.88 1.53
N ASP A 781 -61.55 -18.10 1.43
CA ASP A 781 -60.84 -18.69 2.58
C ASP A 781 -59.45 -18.04 2.69
N ILE A 782 -59.39 -16.96 3.48
CA ILE A 782 -58.21 -16.13 3.67
C ILE A 782 -57.00 -16.96 4.18
N THR A 783 -57.23 -18.13 4.77
CA THR A 783 -56.17 -19.05 5.23
C THR A 783 -55.41 -19.76 4.11
N LYS A 784 -55.85 -19.61 2.85
CA LYS A 784 -55.19 -20.16 1.65
C LYS A 784 -54.39 -19.11 0.88
N ASP A 785 -54.45 -17.85 1.28
CA ASP A 785 -53.74 -16.76 0.63
C ASP A 785 -52.27 -16.72 1.04
N ILE A 786 -51.41 -16.35 0.10
CA ILE A 786 -49.98 -16.11 0.35
C ILE A 786 -49.76 -14.61 0.44
N VAL A 787 -48.91 -14.22 1.39
CA VAL A 787 -48.46 -12.84 1.54
C VAL A 787 -47.04 -12.72 1.00
N LEU A 788 -46.81 -11.79 0.07
CA LEU A 788 -45.50 -11.50 -0.50
C LEU A 788 -45.05 -10.10 -0.10
N LYS A 789 -43.88 -9.98 0.52
CA LYS A 789 -43.19 -8.72 0.78
C LYS A 789 -42.38 -8.33 -0.44
N ALA A 790 -42.62 -7.14 -0.98
CA ALA A 790 -41.91 -6.62 -2.14
C ALA A 790 -41.20 -5.29 -1.81
N SER A 791 -40.00 -5.11 -2.36
CA SER A 791 -39.22 -3.87 -2.25
C SER A 791 -39.71 -2.80 -3.22
N ASN A 792 -39.17 -1.58 -3.07
CA ASN A 792 -39.53 -0.40 -3.88
C ASN A 792 -39.30 -0.60 -5.39
N GLU A 793 -38.38 -1.50 -5.78
CA GLU A 793 -38.11 -1.85 -7.19
C GLU A 793 -39.36 -2.29 -7.95
N PHE A 794 -40.31 -2.92 -7.24
CA PHE A 794 -41.55 -3.40 -7.83
C PHE A 794 -42.66 -2.34 -7.91
N LYS A 795 -42.46 -1.12 -7.38
CA LYS A 795 -43.48 -0.05 -7.29
C LYS A 795 -44.23 0.16 -8.61
N LYS A 796 -43.51 0.33 -9.72
CA LYS A 796 -44.10 0.60 -11.05
C LYS A 796 -44.99 -0.54 -11.54
N VAL A 797 -44.65 -1.79 -11.20
CA VAL A 797 -45.45 -2.96 -11.58
C VAL A 797 -46.67 -3.06 -10.69
N LEU A 798 -46.47 -3.00 -9.38
CA LEU A 798 -47.52 -3.25 -8.39
C LEU A 798 -48.64 -2.21 -8.43
N LEU A 799 -48.33 -0.94 -8.68
CA LEU A 799 -49.33 0.12 -8.79
C LEU A 799 -50.22 -0.03 -10.04
N ASN A 800 -49.77 -0.78 -11.05
CA ASN A 800 -50.50 -1.00 -12.31
C ASN A 800 -51.24 -2.35 -12.35
N LEU A 801 -51.08 -3.22 -11.34
CA LEU A 801 -51.78 -4.51 -11.27
C LEU A 801 -53.25 -4.31 -10.85
N ARG A 802 -54.16 -4.97 -11.57
CA ARG A 802 -55.59 -4.98 -11.23
C ARG A 802 -55.95 -6.24 -10.44
N GLN A 803 -56.92 -6.13 -9.54
CA GLN A 803 -57.50 -7.28 -8.83
C GLN A 803 -57.96 -8.36 -9.83
N GLY A 804 -57.65 -9.62 -9.55
CA GLY A 804 -57.95 -10.76 -10.42
C GLY A 804 -56.91 -11.05 -11.51
N SER A 805 -55.86 -10.22 -11.64
CA SER A 805 -54.76 -10.51 -12.57
C SER A 805 -54.03 -11.80 -12.19
N ILE A 806 -53.66 -12.60 -13.17
CA ILE A 806 -52.87 -13.82 -12.98
C ILE A 806 -51.40 -13.43 -13.07
N ILE A 807 -50.69 -13.67 -11.97
CA ILE A 807 -49.27 -13.35 -11.83
C ILE A 807 -48.48 -14.64 -11.61
N GLU A 808 -47.33 -14.73 -12.25
CA GLU A 808 -46.26 -15.66 -11.93
C GLU A 808 -45.25 -14.92 -11.05
N PHE A 809 -44.93 -15.49 -9.89
CA PHE A 809 -43.98 -14.90 -8.97
C PHE A 809 -42.92 -15.91 -8.54
N SER A 810 -41.71 -15.42 -8.31
CA SER A 810 -40.61 -16.18 -7.73
C SER A 810 -40.34 -15.70 -6.31
N THR A 811 -40.16 -16.64 -5.40
CA THR A 811 -39.89 -16.39 -3.99
C THR A 811 -38.90 -17.41 -3.43
N ILE A 812 -38.22 -17.05 -2.35
CA ILE A 812 -37.44 -17.99 -1.55
C ILE A 812 -38.30 -18.40 -0.34
N LEU A 813 -38.32 -19.69 -0.03
CA LEU A 813 -38.96 -20.21 1.17
C LEU A 813 -38.06 -19.89 2.37
N GLU A 814 -38.36 -18.80 3.09
CA GLU A 814 -37.64 -18.37 4.30
C GLU A 814 -38.64 -17.97 5.39
N GLY A 815 -38.26 -18.16 6.65
CA GLY A 815 -39.07 -17.77 7.81
C GLY A 815 -40.00 -18.87 8.33
N ARG A 816 -41.16 -18.47 8.88
CA ARG A 816 -42.09 -19.39 9.56
C ARG A 816 -42.93 -20.21 8.55
N LEU A 817 -42.27 -21.11 7.81
CA LEU A 817 -42.87 -22.03 6.85
C LEU A 817 -43.97 -22.86 7.51
N GLY A 818 -45.08 -23.08 6.81
CA GLY A 818 -46.25 -23.79 7.36
C GLY A 818 -47.02 -23.01 8.43
N SER A 819 -46.91 -21.68 8.44
CA SER A 819 -47.77 -20.81 9.25
C SER A 819 -49.11 -20.52 8.58
N LYS A 820 -50.09 -20.01 9.36
CA LYS A 820 -51.42 -19.60 8.86
C LYS A 820 -51.35 -18.53 7.77
N TRP A 821 -50.29 -17.72 7.80
CA TRP A 821 -50.04 -16.60 6.91
C TRP A 821 -48.57 -16.62 6.51
N PRO A 822 -48.19 -17.45 5.53
CA PRO A 822 -46.81 -17.51 5.11
C PRO A 822 -46.48 -16.19 4.41
N VAL A 823 -45.51 -15.49 4.98
CA VAL A 823 -44.99 -14.23 4.45
C VAL A 823 -43.66 -14.53 3.78
N PHE A 824 -43.60 -14.37 2.46
CA PHE A 824 -42.37 -14.61 1.71
C PHE A 824 -41.85 -13.34 1.06
N GLU A 825 -40.56 -13.32 0.71
CA GLU A 825 -39.96 -12.19 -0.01
C GLU A 825 -40.07 -12.39 -1.53
N LEU A 826 -40.69 -11.42 -2.20
CA LEU A 826 -40.81 -11.39 -3.65
C LEU A 826 -39.45 -11.16 -4.30
N LYS A 827 -39.02 -12.11 -5.16
CA LYS A 827 -37.79 -12.02 -5.94
C LYS A 827 -38.03 -11.71 -7.41
N ALA A 828 -39.14 -12.16 -7.98
CA ALA A 828 -39.52 -11.79 -9.33
C ALA A 828 -41.03 -11.82 -9.51
N ILE A 829 -41.55 -11.00 -10.40
CA ILE A 829 -42.97 -11.00 -10.77
C ILE A 829 -43.14 -10.79 -12.28
N THR A 830 -44.03 -11.58 -12.86
CA THR A 830 -44.46 -11.52 -14.25
C THR A 830 -45.98 -11.58 -14.29
N CYS A 831 -46.63 -10.64 -14.96
CA CYS A 831 -48.07 -10.73 -15.17
C CYS A 831 -48.37 -11.49 -16.46
N LEU A 832 -49.22 -12.52 -16.39
CA LEU A 832 -49.53 -13.39 -17.53
C LEU A 832 -50.75 -12.89 -18.34
N ASN A 833 -51.65 -12.12 -17.73
CA ASN A 833 -52.88 -11.65 -18.36
C ASN A 833 -53.08 -10.12 -18.33
N CYS A 834 -52.01 -9.34 -18.12
CA CYS A 834 -52.07 -7.89 -18.11
C CYS A 834 -52.06 -7.31 -19.54
N MET A 835 -52.83 -6.24 -19.76
CA MET A 835 -52.83 -5.49 -21.03
C MET A 835 -51.45 -4.86 -21.26
N SER A 836 -50.77 -5.33 -22.30
CA SER A 836 -49.32 -5.24 -22.57
C SER A 836 -48.77 -3.88 -22.99
N LYS A 837 -49.48 -2.75 -22.76
CA LYS A 837 -49.04 -1.42 -23.26
C LYS A 837 -48.37 -0.49 -22.23
N LEU A 838 -48.23 -0.87 -20.96
CA LEU A 838 -47.72 0.03 -19.89
C LEU A 838 -46.55 -0.52 -19.06
N LEU A 839 -45.93 -1.63 -19.46
CA LEU A 839 -44.76 -2.20 -18.77
C LEU A 839 -43.63 -2.46 -19.76
N PRO A 840 -42.37 -2.08 -19.47
CA PRO A 840 -41.23 -2.58 -20.24
C PRO A 840 -41.18 -4.11 -20.09
N ALA A 841 -40.91 -4.77 -21.21
CA ALA A 841 -41.16 -6.20 -21.44
C ALA A 841 -40.47 -7.14 -20.42
N GLY A 842 -41.22 -8.17 -20.02
CA GLY A 842 -40.71 -9.49 -19.62
C GLY A 842 -39.98 -9.56 -18.28
N ARG A 843 -40.71 -9.90 -17.21
CA ARG A 843 -40.18 -10.34 -15.90
C ARG A 843 -39.34 -9.29 -15.14
N HIS A 844 -39.95 -8.70 -14.11
CA HIS A 844 -39.21 -7.83 -13.19
C HIS A 844 -38.56 -8.70 -12.11
N VAL A 845 -37.26 -8.53 -11.92
CA VAL A 845 -36.44 -9.32 -10.98
C VAL A 845 -35.81 -8.35 -9.97
N LYS A 846 -35.81 -8.75 -8.69
CA LYS A 846 -35.08 -8.08 -7.63
C LYS A 846 -33.59 -8.14 -7.96
N ILE A 847 -32.91 -7.00 -7.92
CA ILE A 847 -31.46 -6.96 -8.17
C ILE A 847 -30.75 -7.61 -6.96
N GLU A 848 -30.21 -8.80 -7.13
CA GLU A 848 -29.38 -9.50 -6.13
C GLU A 848 -27.91 -9.44 -6.57
N HIS A 849 -27.04 -8.90 -5.71
CA HIS A 849 -25.60 -8.90 -5.95
C HIS A 849 -24.99 -10.27 -5.63
N ASP A 850 -24.51 -10.97 -6.65
CA ASP A 850 -23.77 -12.23 -6.50
C ASP A 850 -22.29 -11.93 -6.20
N TRP A 851 -22.00 -11.78 -4.90
CA TRP A 851 -20.65 -11.50 -4.42
C TRP A 851 -19.65 -12.61 -4.77
N ARG A 852 -20.10 -13.87 -4.72
CA ARG A 852 -19.26 -15.02 -5.04
C ARG A 852 -18.84 -15.05 -6.51
N SER A 853 -19.77 -14.76 -7.42
CA SER A 853 -19.44 -14.60 -8.85
C SER A 853 -18.45 -13.45 -9.06
N THR A 854 -18.64 -12.35 -8.35
CA THR A 854 -17.76 -11.17 -8.43
C THR A 854 -16.34 -11.46 -7.93
N VAL A 855 -16.20 -12.13 -6.78
CA VAL A 855 -14.90 -12.57 -6.25
C VAL A 855 -14.25 -13.59 -7.16
N HIS A 856 -15.01 -14.54 -7.73
CA HIS A 856 -14.47 -15.52 -8.66
C HIS A 856 -13.93 -14.86 -9.94
N LYS A 857 -14.64 -13.86 -10.48
CA LYS A 857 -14.14 -13.02 -11.59
C LYS A 857 -12.85 -12.28 -11.22
N ALA A 858 -12.75 -11.75 -10.00
CA ALA A 858 -11.54 -11.08 -9.54
C ALA A 858 -10.35 -12.04 -9.40
N ILE A 859 -10.56 -13.24 -8.87
CA ILE A 859 -9.53 -14.29 -8.77
C ILE A 859 -9.09 -14.75 -10.17
N LYS A 860 -10.04 -14.96 -11.07
CA LYS A 860 -9.76 -15.30 -12.48
C LYS A 860 -8.92 -14.22 -13.15
N PHE A 861 -9.33 -12.96 -13.00
CA PHE A 861 -8.57 -11.82 -13.51
C PHE A 861 -7.16 -11.73 -12.93
N ALA A 862 -7.00 -11.93 -11.61
CA ALA A 862 -5.69 -11.91 -10.97
C ALA A 862 -4.78 -13.06 -11.47
N PHE A 863 -5.34 -14.25 -11.68
CA PHE A 863 -4.61 -15.36 -12.27
C PHE A 863 -4.18 -15.06 -13.71
N ASP A 864 -5.12 -14.58 -14.53
CA ASP A 864 -4.85 -14.23 -15.93
C ASP A 864 -3.81 -13.11 -16.02
N PHE A 865 -3.80 -12.13 -15.10
CA PHE A 865 -2.80 -11.06 -15.07
C PHE A 865 -1.35 -11.57 -15.01
N PHE A 866 -1.07 -12.63 -14.23
CA PHE A 866 0.29 -13.15 -14.06
C PHE A 866 0.67 -14.25 -15.06
N PHE A 867 -0.30 -15.01 -15.56
CA PHE A 867 -0.05 -16.25 -16.30
C PHE A 867 -0.51 -16.22 -17.75
N PHE A 868 -1.38 -15.29 -18.14
CA PHE A 868 -1.75 -15.09 -19.54
C PHE A 868 -0.55 -14.51 -20.30
N PRO A 869 -0.24 -14.94 -21.54
CA PRO A 869 -1.02 -15.79 -22.45
C PRO A 869 -0.74 -17.30 -22.35
N PHE A 870 0.14 -17.75 -21.45
CA PHE A 870 0.53 -19.16 -21.34
C PHE A 870 -0.56 -20.04 -20.69
N LEU A 871 -1.12 -19.57 -19.57
CA LEU A 871 -2.20 -20.21 -18.82
C LEU A 871 -3.31 -19.18 -18.56
N SER A 872 -4.57 -19.59 -18.71
CA SER A 872 -5.73 -18.81 -18.29
C SER A 872 -6.62 -19.63 -17.36
N ALA A 873 -7.25 -18.98 -16.40
CA ALA A 873 -8.24 -19.60 -15.52
C ALA A 873 -9.56 -19.84 -16.28
N ALA A 874 -10.17 -21.02 -16.08
CA ALA A 874 -11.41 -21.43 -16.74
C ALA A 874 -12.60 -20.58 -16.32
#